data_AF-A0A9P1JYJ5-F1
#
_entry.id   AF-A0A9P1JYJ5-F1
#
_cell.length_a   1.000
_cell.length_b   1.000
_cell.length_c   1.000
_cell.angle_alpha   90.00
_cell.angle_beta   90.00
_cell.angle_gamma   90.00
#
_symmetry.space_group_name_H-M   'P 1'
#
loop_
_entity.id
_entity.type
_entity.pdbx_description
1 polymer ?
#
loop_
_entity_poly.entity_id
_entity_poly.type
_entity_poly.pdbx_seq_one_letter_code
_entity_poly.pdbx_strand_id
1 'polypeptide(L)'
;MIGAPDDLAYVIYTSGTTGHPKGVAVRHDGFINAALATGETVGLRADDRMALAATPGFDASLWELGLALLHGMALVPVPPDLRDDPWALKDAYAALGVTVAFHAPSYLRVSQEKPFRGLRVLLTGGEAPNADDARHHAADLAFWNAYGPTEASILASMGRVLPDSGRGGPVPAGRPLPNSRVTLRRPDGTPVPPGLPGEVWLGGVGLARGYLNNPELTARAFAETAEGRFYRTGDLGRWTADGQLVLCGRIDHQVKLHGQRVELAEIEQDLLAHPATTQAVVLVDAAAEGTKALRAFVRAKDGASLPDEEAWRAFLADRLPAFMVPASVTALDSVPLTPAGKIDRDALLRLAHSHSDGHAATAERQAPRGGLESRIAALWSGLLGEEVARTDNFFALGGNSLLAVTIAHRLSQDLGVTVPARALFAAPTLAGFARKVAELRDAETPQADADESDLATEGEREFWVAEAAGLDTRPFIIPVIRAVEGELPDAARWSDAWTALAERHEALRTTFAEDGEGRLRRHVAPSVDGALETSSLADRNTALAHIRARQGQPFAMASAPLWRAGLVTLADGGAPLFWMAMHHSIGDGRSVGILLEELTALLAGETLPPRPARYAAMAARERRYLDGPDCAADEAHWRDLLSALPADAFDDWPLDTPRAAGAAPGSHRFELRLDPAAAGGLKAVRPPARGQPARRAADPAGARGAAAHRARRRHHRHHRRHPVKPPRMRGSSVTA
;
A
#
# COMPACT_ATOMS: atom_id res chain seq x y z
N MET A 1 6.29 16.95 26.54
CA MET A 1 5.26 18.02 26.69
C MET A 1 4.11 17.65 25.80
N ILE A 2 2.90 17.56 26.34
CA ILE A 2 1.68 17.41 25.54
C ILE A 2 1.38 18.81 24.97
N GLY A 3 1.15 18.92 23.66
CA GLY A 3 0.92 20.21 22.98
C GLY A 3 -0.35 20.93 23.44
N ALA A 4 -0.50 22.21 23.06
CA ALA A 4 -1.70 23.01 23.29
C ALA A 4 -2.86 22.58 22.36
N PRO A 5 -4.13 22.89 22.69
CA PRO A 5 -5.28 22.48 21.87
C PRO A 5 -5.24 22.97 20.41
N ASP A 6 -4.63 24.12 20.15
CA ASP A 6 -4.50 24.72 18.83
C ASP A 6 -3.19 24.34 18.09
N ASP A 7 -2.33 23.52 18.73
CA ASP A 7 -1.20 22.88 18.07
C ASP A 7 -1.66 21.87 17.01
N LEU A 8 -0.76 21.58 16.06
CA LEU A 8 -1.05 20.64 14.98
C LEU A 8 -1.08 19.21 15.53
N ALA A 9 -2.17 18.49 15.26
CA ALA A 9 -2.28 17.06 15.50
C ALA A 9 -1.69 16.25 14.34
N TYR A 10 -2.00 16.65 13.11
CA TYR A 10 -1.54 15.96 11.91
C TYR A 10 -1.58 16.86 10.66
N VAL A 11 -0.94 16.38 9.60
CA VAL A 11 -1.01 16.96 8.26
C VAL A 11 -1.39 15.85 7.28
N ILE A 12 -2.49 16.04 6.54
CA ILE A 12 -2.92 15.14 5.46
C ILE A 12 -2.83 15.90 4.13
N TYR A 13 -2.30 15.25 3.10
CA TYR A 13 -2.18 15.83 1.77
C TYR A 13 -3.40 15.50 0.93
N THR A 14 -3.90 16.50 0.20
CA THR A 14 -5.01 16.37 -0.74
C THR A 14 -4.59 16.88 -2.12
N SER A 15 -5.30 16.49 -3.18
CA SER A 15 -5.09 17.02 -4.54
C SER A 15 -5.31 18.54 -4.56
N GLY A 16 -4.40 19.27 -5.21
CA GLY A 16 -4.40 20.73 -5.28
C GLY A 16 -4.79 21.21 -6.67
N THR A 17 -5.44 22.38 -6.75
CA THR A 17 -5.89 23.02 -8.01
C THR A 17 -4.75 23.43 -8.95
N THR A 18 -3.48 23.21 -8.57
CA THR A 18 -2.26 23.55 -9.32
C THR A 18 -1.41 22.33 -9.66
N GLY A 19 -1.91 21.10 -9.41
CA GLY A 19 -1.17 19.85 -9.61
C GLY A 19 -0.15 19.52 -8.51
N HIS A 20 -0.05 20.34 -7.46
CA HIS A 20 0.76 20.06 -6.29
C HIS A 20 -0.11 19.64 -5.09
N PRO A 21 0.22 18.53 -4.40
CA PRO A 21 -0.48 18.13 -3.18
C PRO A 21 -0.48 19.25 -2.13
N LYS A 22 -1.64 19.58 -1.58
CA LYS A 22 -1.81 20.60 -0.53
C LYS A 22 -1.92 19.92 0.84
N GLY A 23 -0.98 20.21 1.73
CA GLY A 23 -0.96 19.67 3.10
C GLY A 23 -1.93 20.45 3.99
N VAL A 24 -2.98 19.81 4.48
CA VAL A 24 -3.96 20.41 5.39
C VAL A 24 -3.48 20.25 6.83
N ALA A 25 -3.20 21.37 7.50
CA ALA A 25 -2.65 21.38 8.85
C ALA A 25 -3.77 21.37 9.90
N VAL A 26 -4.11 20.17 10.39
CA VAL A 26 -5.23 19.94 11.33
C VAL A 26 -4.76 20.09 12.77
N ARG A 27 -5.58 20.73 13.60
CA ARG A 27 -5.31 21.02 15.01
C ARG A 27 -5.81 19.89 15.93
N HIS A 28 -5.26 19.81 17.15
CA HIS A 28 -5.70 18.86 18.17
C HIS A 28 -7.17 19.03 18.56
N ASP A 29 -7.63 20.25 18.81
CA ASP A 29 -9.00 20.55 19.20
C ASP A 29 -10.04 20.11 18.15
N GLY A 30 -9.75 20.34 16.86
CA GLY A 30 -10.60 19.94 15.74
C GLY A 30 -10.71 18.42 15.63
N PHE A 31 -9.59 17.70 15.72
CA PHE A 31 -9.55 16.24 15.69
C PHE A 31 -10.30 15.61 16.87
N ILE A 32 -10.03 16.07 18.09
CA ILE A 32 -10.68 15.57 19.31
C ILE A 32 -12.18 15.84 19.25
N ASN A 33 -12.60 17.04 18.82
CA ASN A 33 -14.01 17.36 18.66
C ASN A 33 -14.69 16.43 17.66
N ALA A 34 -14.10 16.19 16.48
CA ALA A 34 -14.66 15.31 15.48
C ALA A 34 -14.95 13.90 16.04
N ALA A 35 -13.98 13.30 16.71
CA ALA A 35 -14.13 11.96 17.28
C ALA A 35 -15.12 11.90 18.46
N LEU A 36 -15.07 12.85 19.41
CA LEU A 36 -16.01 12.88 20.53
C LEU A 36 -17.45 13.15 20.07
N ALA A 37 -17.63 14.16 19.21
CA ALA A 37 -18.93 14.54 18.68
C ALA A 37 -19.58 13.43 17.86
N THR A 38 -18.80 12.68 17.06
CA THR A 38 -19.31 11.49 16.37
C THR A 38 -19.80 10.45 17.37
N GLY A 39 -18.99 10.10 18.38
CA GLY A 39 -19.36 9.04 19.30
C GLY A 39 -20.61 9.34 20.12
N GLU A 40 -20.77 10.59 20.56
CA GLU A 40 -21.99 11.05 21.23
C GLU A 40 -23.21 11.03 20.30
N THR A 41 -23.04 11.48 19.04
CA THR A 41 -24.13 11.54 18.06
C THR A 41 -24.62 10.15 17.65
N VAL A 42 -23.69 9.21 17.49
CA VAL A 42 -23.95 7.85 16.99
C VAL A 42 -24.30 6.88 18.13
N GLY A 43 -23.93 7.20 19.37
CA GLY A 43 -24.07 6.31 20.53
C GLY A 43 -23.04 5.19 20.50
N LEU A 44 -21.76 5.55 20.36
CA LEU A 44 -20.64 4.64 20.56
C LEU A 44 -20.48 4.30 22.04
N ARG A 45 -19.99 3.10 22.33
CA ARG A 45 -19.89 2.51 23.66
C ARG A 45 -18.50 1.92 23.86
N ALA A 46 -18.02 1.88 25.09
CA ALA A 46 -16.69 1.34 25.38
C ALA A 46 -16.53 -0.17 25.05
N ASP A 47 -17.64 -0.92 24.96
CA ASP A 47 -17.64 -2.33 24.55
C ASP A 47 -17.66 -2.52 23.02
N ASP A 48 -17.75 -1.43 22.24
CA ASP A 48 -17.64 -1.53 20.80
C ASP A 48 -16.20 -1.83 20.34
N ARG A 49 -16.11 -2.37 19.12
CA ARG A 49 -14.86 -2.75 18.45
C ARG A 49 -14.81 -2.08 17.09
N MET A 50 -13.92 -1.11 16.93
CA MET A 50 -13.76 -0.30 15.71
C MET A 50 -12.80 -0.99 14.73
N ALA A 51 -13.24 -1.19 13.49
CA ALA A 51 -12.32 -1.57 12.42
C ALA A 51 -11.37 -0.41 12.07
N LEU A 52 -10.07 -0.70 11.96
CA LEU A 52 -9.09 0.19 11.34
C LEU A 52 -8.91 -0.24 9.87
N ALA A 53 -9.85 0.16 9.01
CA ALA A 53 -9.91 -0.22 7.61
C ALA A 53 -9.41 0.88 6.68
N ALA A 54 -9.61 2.16 7.01
CA ALA A 54 -9.18 3.26 6.17
C ALA A 54 -7.65 3.29 6.01
N THR A 55 -7.17 3.68 4.83
CA THR A 55 -5.73 3.74 4.58
C THR A 55 -5.10 4.96 5.27
N PRO A 56 -3.85 4.87 5.79
CA PRO A 56 -3.20 5.96 6.54
C PRO A 56 -3.04 7.29 5.80
N GLY A 57 -3.20 7.29 4.47
CA GLY A 57 -3.13 8.50 3.64
C GLY A 57 -4.38 9.39 3.75
N PHE A 58 -5.46 8.91 4.36
CA PHE A 58 -6.70 9.65 4.55
C PHE A 58 -6.97 9.93 6.02
N ASP A 59 -7.58 11.09 6.28
CA ASP A 59 -8.03 11.51 7.61
C ASP A 59 -9.07 10.56 8.23
N ALA A 60 -9.79 9.79 7.41
CA ALA A 60 -10.65 8.69 7.88
C ALA A 60 -9.91 7.68 8.76
N SER A 61 -8.66 7.32 8.48
CA SER A 61 -7.88 6.38 9.31
C SER A 61 -7.59 6.94 10.71
N LEU A 62 -7.35 8.24 10.79
CA LEU A 62 -7.17 8.96 12.06
C LEU A 62 -8.50 9.07 12.81
N TRP A 63 -9.61 9.21 12.08
CA TRP A 63 -10.95 9.19 12.66
C TRP A 63 -11.25 7.83 13.31
N GLU A 64 -11.03 6.70 12.61
CA GLU A 64 -11.23 5.35 13.18
C GLU A 64 -10.41 5.16 14.46
N LEU A 65 -9.15 5.59 14.45
CA LEU A 65 -8.27 5.58 15.62
C LEU A 65 -8.81 6.47 16.75
N GLY A 66 -9.26 7.69 16.43
CA GLY A 66 -9.82 8.63 17.39
C GLY A 66 -11.13 8.14 18.02
N LEU A 67 -12.03 7.56 17.22
CA LEU A 67 -13.25 6.93 17.70
C LEU A 67 -12.94 5.82 18.70
N ALA A 68 -11.96 4.98 18.39
CA ALA A 68 -11.63 3.88 19.27
C ALA A 68 -11.02 4.36 20.61
N LEU A 69 -9.96 5.16 20.51
CA LEU A 69 -9.15 5.56 21.67
C LEU A 69 -9.86 6.53 22.59
N LEU A 70 -10.68 7.46 22.07
CA LEU A 70 -11.34 8.47 22.89
C LEU A 70 -12.65 7.98 23.53
N HIS A 71 -13.25 6.90 23.02
CA HIS A 71 -14.46 6.29 23.60
C HIS A 71 -14.17 4.98 24.36
N GLY A 72 -12.91 4.61 24.53
CA GLY A 72 -12.49 3.42 25.30
C GLY A 72 -12.81 2.09 24.62
N MET A 73 -12.99 2.10 23.30
CA MET A 73 -13.31 0.92 22.47
C MET A 73 -12.03 0.14 22.12
N ALA A 74 -12.21 -1.11 21.69
CA ALA A 74 -11.11 -1.85 21.08
C ALA A 74 -10.90 -1.43 19.61
N LEU A 75 -9.64 -1.37 19.18
CA LEU A 75 -9.29 -1.18 17.77
C LEU A 75 -8.95 -2.54 17.15
N VAL A 76 -9.50 -2.83 15.97
CA VAL A 76 -9.30 -4.08 15.22
C VAL A 76 -8.57 -3.76 13.92
N PRO A 77 -7.25 -4.01 13.84
CA PRO A 77 -6.48 -3.79 12.61
C PRO A 77 -6.99 -4.67 11.47
N VAL A 78 -7.27 -4.07 10.31
CA VAL A 78 -7.67 -4.81 9.11
C VAL A 78 -6.47 -4.89 8.15
N PRO A 79 -5.95 -6.10 7.84
CA PRO A 79 -4.79 -6.24 6.97
C PRO A 79 -5.16 -5.89 5.50
N PRO A 80 -4.18 -5.46 4.67
CA PRO A 80 -4.45 -4.96 3.31
C PRO A 80 -5.19 -5.95 2.39
N ASP A 81 -4.80 -7.22 2.43
CA ASP A 81 -5.42 -8.32 1.68
C ASP A 81 -6.92 -8.45 1.97
N LEU A 82 -7.31 -8.32 3.25
CA LEU A 82 -8.70 -8.37 3.65
C LEU A 82 -9.49 -7.13 3.22
N ARG A 83 -8.84 -5.96 3.15
CA ARG A 83 -9.49 -4.74 2.63
C ARG A 83 -9.74 -4.83 1.13
N ASP A 84 -8.84 -5.49 0.41
CA ASP A 84 -8.95 -5.69 -1.03
C ASP A 84 -10.02 -6.74 -1.40
N ASP A 85 -10.55 -7.49 -0.43
CA ASP A 85 -11.70 -8.39 -0.57
C ASP A 85 -12.89 -7.96 0.31
N PRO A 86 -13.81 -7.13 -0.24
CA PRO A 86 -14.99 -6.66 0.49
C PRO A 86 -15.93 -7.76 1.03
N TRP A 87 -15.90 -8.96 0.45
CA TRP A 87 -16.73 -10.08 0.89
C TRP A 87 -16.10 -10.83 2.05
N ALA A 88 -14.81 -11.14 1.96
CA ALA A 88 -14.05 -11.77 3.03
C ALA A 88 -14.00 -10.85 4.26
N LEU A 89 -13.89 -9.53 4.05
CA LEU A 89 -13.92 -8.53 5.10
C LEU A 89 -15.16 -8.65 5.99
N LYS A 90 -16.34 -8.88 5.39
CA LYS A 90 -17.61 -9.02 6.11
C LYS A 90 -17.65 -10.25 7.02
N ASP A 91 -17.04 -11.35 6.59
CA ASP A 91 -16.94 -12.57 7.42
C ASP A 91 -15.92 -12.37 8.54
N ALA A 92 -14.78 -11.75 8.23
CA ALA A 92 -13.76 -11.44 9.20
C ALA A 92 -14.27 -10.46 10.27
N TYR A 93 -15.12 -9.49 9.92
CA TYR A 93 -15.77 -8.62 10.90
C TYR A 93 -16.58 -9.41 11.91
N ALA A 94 -17.34 -10.41 11.46
CA ALA A 94 -18.09 -11.29 12.36
C ALA A 94 -17.16 -12.10 13.27
N ALA A 95 -16.10 -12.69 12.70
CA ALA A 95 -15.13 -13.49 13.45
C ALA A 95 -14.33 -12.66 14.47
N LEU A 96 -13.99 -11.42 14.14
CA LEU A 96 -13.21 -10.49 14.99
C LEU A 96 -14.09 -9.68 15.95
N GLY A 97 -15.41 -9.86 15.87
CA GLY A 97 -16.39 -9.16 16.69
C GLY A 97 -16.46 -7.65 16.41
N VAL A 98 -16.19 -7.21 15.17
CA VAL A 98 -16.28 -5.78 14.81
C VAL A 98 -17.73 -5.31 14.92
N THR A 99 -17.96 -4.23 15.69
CA THR A 99 -19.29 -3.66 15.90
C THR A 99 -19.47 -2.30 15.23
N VAL A 100 -18.37 -1.61 14.89
CA VAL A 100 -18.37 -0.29 14.24
C VAL A 100 -17.34 -0.28 13.11
N ALA A 101 -17.75 0.19 11.94
CA ALA A 101 -16.87 0.31 10.78
C ALA A 101 -17.19 1.56 9.95
N PHE A 102 -16.19 2.04 9.20
CA PHE A 102 -16.35 3.08 8.19
C PHE A 102 -16.01 2.54 6.80
N HIS A 103 -16.90 2.77 5.83
CA HIS A 103 -16.64 2.45 4.43
C HIS A 103 -17.22 3.50 3.49
N ALA A 104 -16.47 3.84 2.44
CA ALA A 104 -16.98 4.68 1.36
C ALA A 104 -18.16 3.99 0.66
N PRO A 105 -19.18 4.75 0.20
CA PRO A 105 -20.35 4.21 -0.49
C PRO A 105 -20.04 3.25 -1.65
N SER A 106 -19.05 3.57 -2.48
CA SER A 106 -18.60 2.74 -3.60
C SER A 106 -18.09 1.38 -3.14
N TYR A 107 -17.36 1.33 -2.02
CA TYR A 107 -16.89 0.08 -1.43
C TYR A 107 -18.06 -0.81 -0.96
N LEU A 108 -19.09 -0.20 -0.37
CA LEU A 108 -20.27 -0.90 0.13
C LEU A 108 -21.10 -1.52 -1.00
N ARG A 109 -21.22 -0.81 -2.12
CA ARG A 109 -21.96 -1.28 -3.30
C ARG A 109 -21.40 -2.57 -3.88
N VAL A 110 -20.09 -2.79 -3.80
CA VAL A 110 -19.43 -3.98 -4.39
C VAL A 110 -19.95 -5.28 -3.82
N SER A 111 -20.11 -5.30 -2.50
CA SER A 111 -20.47 -6.49 -1.76
C SER A 111 -21.88 -6.39 -1.20
N GLN A 112 -22.74 -5.55 -1.80
CA GLN A 112 -24.07 -5.22 -1.30
C GLN A 112 -24.91 -6.47 -1.01
N GLU A 113 -24.79 -7.50 -1.84
CA GLU A 113 -25.51 -8.77 -1.71
C GLU A 113 -25.15 -9.56 -0.44
N LYS A 114 -23.98 -9.28 0.15
CA LYS A 114 -23.51 -9.94 1.37
C LYS A 114 -23.78 -9.03 2.59
N PRO A 115 -24.60 -9.45 3.56
CA PRO A 115 -24.88 -8.64 4.74
C PRO A 115 -23.69 -8.61 5.70
N PHE A 116 -23.56 -7.54 6.48
CA PHE A 116 -22.66 -7.52 7.64
C PHE A 116 -23.30 -8.32 8.78
N ARG A 117 -22.52 -9.24 9.39
CA ARG A 117 -22.96 -10.00 10.58
C ARG A 117 -22.22 -9.47 11.81
N GLY A 118 -22.95 -9.21 12.89
CA GLY A 118 -22.38 -8.70 14.15
C GLY A 118 -22.06 -7.20 14.17
N LEU A 119 -22.06 -6.53 13.01
CA LEU A 119 -21.90 -5.08 12.92
C LEU A 119 -23.16 -4.36 13.43
N ARG A 120 -22.98 -3.29 14.20
CA ARG A 120 -24.07 -2.48 14.77
C ARG A 120 -24.18 -1.12 14.09
N VAL A 121 -23.04 -0.49 13.85
CA VAL A 121 -22.93 0.86 13.29
C VAL A 121 -22.08 0.81 12.03
N LEU A 122 -22.61 1.37 10.95
CA LEU A 122 -21.88 1.57 9.72
C LEU A 122 -21.85 3.05 9.37
N LEU A 123 -20.66 3.63 9.40
CA LEU A 123 -20.39 4.99 9.01
C LEU A 123 -20.03 5.00 7.52
N THR A 124 -20.55 5.97 6.78
CA THR A 124 -20.21 6.19 5.38
C THR A 124 -19.99 7.66 5.09
N GLY A 125 -19.20 7.98 4.07
CA GLY A 125 -18.86 9.35 3.74
C GLY A 125 -17.80 9.44 2.66
N GLY A 126 -17.35 10.65 2.37
CA GLY A 126 -16.37 10.90 1.31
C GLY A 126 -17.02 11.13 -0.06
N GLU A 127 -18.11 10.43 -0.39
CA GLU A 127 -18.93 10.66 -1.60
C GLU A 127 -20.44 10.59 -1.30
N ALA A 128 -21.26 11.00 -2.27
CA ALA A 128 -22.71 10.89 -2.13
C ALA A 128 -23.12 9.41 -2.25
N PRO A 129 -23.77 8.82 -1.25
CA PRO A 129 -24.18 7.43 -1.32
C PRO A 129 -25.33 7.25 -2.31
N ASN A 130 -25.36 6.08 -2.97
CA ASN A 130 -26.55 5.64 -3.68
C ASN A 130 -27.67 5.42 -2.65
N ALA A 131 -28.87 5.92 -2.97
CA ALA A 131 -29.96 5.93 -2.02
C ALA A 131 -30.51 4.53 -1.72
N ASP A 132 -30.49 3.62 -2.68
CA ASP A 132 -30.98 2.25 -2.50
C ASP A 132 -29.96 1.41 -1.71
N ASP A 133 -28.68 1.57 -2.00
CA ASP A 133 -27.60 0.91 -1.25
C ASP A 133 -27.58 1.36 0.21
N ALA A 134 -27.73 2.67 0.46
CA ALA A 134 -27.79 3.22 1.81
C ALA A 134 -29.01 2.71 2.59
N ARG A 135 -30.19 2.65 1.94
CA ARG A 135 -31.41 2.12 2.57
C ARG A 135 -31.32 0.63 2.84
N HIS A 136 -30.72 -0.14 1.93
CA HIS A 136 -30.47 -1.56 2.11
C HIS A 136 -29.65 -1.81 3.37
N HIS A 137 -28.53 -1.11 3.55
CA HIS A 137 -27.73 -1.24 4.78
C HIS A 137 -28.42 -0.68 6.02
N ALA A 138 -29.22 0.39 5.88
CA ALA A 138 -29.97 0.96 7.00
C ALA A 138 -31.07 0.04 7.54
N ALA A 139 -31.48 -0.99 6.78
CA ALA A 139 -32.49 -1.95 7.22
C ALA A 139 -32.02 -2.75 8.46
N ASP A 140 -30.74 -3.12 8.48
CA ASP A 140 -30.17 -3.99 9.51
C ASP A 140 -29.17 -3.26 10.44
N LEU A 141 -28.67 -2.09 10.02
CA LEU A 141 -27.59 -1.38 10.71
C LEU A 141 -28.00 0.04 11.10
N ALA A 142 -27.37 0.57 12.16
CA ALA A 142 -27.34 2.02 12.36
C ALA A 142 -26.42 2.65 11.30
N PHE A 143 -26.99 2.95 10.14
CA PHE A 143 -26.29 3.52 9.00
C PHE A 143 -26.26 5.05 9.05
N TRP A 144 -25.06 5.63 9.03
CA TRP A 144 -24.86 7.07 9.13
C TRP A 144 -24.08 7.61 7.95
N ASN A 145 -24.64 8.62 7.28
CA ASN A 145 -23.97 9.37 6.24
C ASN A 145 -23.29 10.60 6.84
N ALA A 146 -21.97 10.70 6.68
CA ALA A 146 -21.12 11.76 7.18
C ALA A 146 -20.63 12.66 6.04
N TYR A 147 -20.55 13.95 6.33
CA TYR A 147 -20.00 14.94 5.42
C TYR A 147 -19.01 15.85 6.14
N GLY A 148 -17.82 15.93 5.56
CA GLY A 148 -16.94 17.07 5.69
C GLY A 148 -15.69 16.89 4.84
N PRO A 149 -15.02 18.01 4.52
CA PRO A 149 -13.70 18.00 3.90
C PRO A 149 -12.59 17.94 4.95
N THR A 150 -11.38 17.56 4.54
CA THR A 150 -10.20 17.52 5.42
C THR A 150 -9.91 18.86 6.08
N GLU A 151 -10.20 19.98 5.41
CA GLU A 151 -10.03 21.34 5.97
C GLU A 151 -10.96 21.65 7.16
N ALA A 152 -11.95 20.81 7.43
CA ALA A 152 -12.84 20.87 8.60
C ALA A 152 -12.66 19.67 9.55
N SER A 153 -11.48 19.04 9.56
CA SER A 153 -11.11 17.92 10.45
C SER A 153 -12.05 16.71 10.31
N ILE A 154 -11.93 16.01 9.18
CA ILE A 154 -12.68 14.78 8.83
C ILE A 154 -14.15 15.07 8.46
N LEU A 155 -14.94 15.60 9.38
CA LEU A 155 -16.38 15.76 9.20
C LEU A 155 -16.97 16.94 9.99
N ALA A 156 -18.05 17.52 9.45
CA ALA A 156 -18.76 18.64 10.04
C ALA A 156 -20.26 18.37 10.26
N SER A 157 -20.86 17.43 9.52
CA SER A 157 -22.26 17.03 9.68
C SER A 157 -22.46 15.53 9.50
N MET A 158 -23.48 14.99 10.16
CA MET A 158 -23.88 13.58 10.04
C MET A 158 -25.38 13.40 10.12
N GLY A 159 -25.90 12.44 9.35
CA GLY A 159 -27.31 12.10 9.30
C GLY A 159 -27.52 10.60 9.34
N ARG A 160 -28.45 10.14 10.18
CA ARG A 160 -28.88 8.73 10.19
C ARG A 160 -29.78 8.48 8.97
N VAL A 161 -29.44 7.46 8.20
CA VAL A 161 -30.29 7.01 7.09
C VAL A 161 -31.36 6.09 7.66
N LEU A 162 -32.62 6.35 7.30
CA LEU A 162 -33.74 5.51 7.70
C LEU A 162 -34.19 4.65 6.50
N PRO A 163 -34.54 3.36 6.70
CA PRO A 163 -34.97 2.46 5.62
C PRO A 163 -36.08 3.05 4.74
N ASP A 164 -37.05 3.74 5.38
CA ASP A 164 -38.23 4.28 4.72
C ASP A 164 -38.13 5.79 4.38
N SER A 165 -36.95 6.39 4.50
CA SER A 165 -36.78 7.81 4.18
C SER A 165 -36.93 8.07 2.67
N GLY A 166 -38.05 8.71 2.31
CA GLY A 166 -38.36 9.31 1.00
C GLY A 166 -37.82 8.57 -0.22
N ARG A 167 -38.57 7.56 -0.72
CA ARG A 167 -38.20 6.81 -1.93
C ARG A 167 -37.93 7.76 -3.10
N GLY A 168 -36.72 7.72 -3.65
CA GLY A 168 -36.28 8.51 -4.81
C GLY A 168 -35.54 9.84 -4.52
N GLY A 169 -35.39 10.26 -3.26
CA GLY A 169 -34.63 11.47 -2.89
C GLY A 169 -33.13 11.22 -2.58
N PRO A 170 -32.26 12.25 -2.65
CA PRO A 170 -30.86 12.14 -2.25
C PRO A 170 -30.72 11.90 -0.73
N VAL A 171 -29.74 11.10 -0.34
CA VAL A 171 -29.45 10.81 1.07
C VAL A 171 -28.89 12.06 1.76
N PRO A 172 -29.52 12.55 2.85
CA PRO A 172 -29.02 13.74 3.54
C PRO A 172 -27.62 13.55 4.14
N ALA A 173 -26.82 14.61 4.12
CA ALA A 173 -25.55 14.76 4.84
C ALA A 173 -25.77 15.17 6.32
N GLY A 174 -27.02 15.33 6.72
CA GLY A 174 -27.42 15.37 8.11
C GLY A 174 -27.38 16.73 8.78
N ARG A 175 -27.21 16.75 10.10
CA ARG A 175 -27.13 17.98 10.90
C ARG A 175 -25.69 18.29 11.31
N PRO A 176 -25.34 19.55 11.56
CA PRO A 176 -24.02 19.91 12.08
C PRO A 176 -23.72 19.16 13.38
N LEU A 177 -22.49 18.68 13.53
CA LEU A 177 -22.01 18.10 14.77
C LEU A 177 -21.84 19.18 15.86
N PRO A 178 -21.81 18.79 17.15
CA PRO A 178 -21.36 19.66 18.24
C PRO A 178 -20.11 20.49 17.87
N ASN A 179 -20.15 21.76 18.26
CA ASN A 179 -19.10 22.77 17.99
C ASN A 179 -18.78 23.01 16.51
N SER A 180 -19.60 22.52 15.58
CA SER A 180 -19.51 22.76 14.14
C SER A 180 -20.65 23.65 13.67
N ARG A 181 -20.34 24.57 12.76
CA ARG A 181 -21.33 25.45 12.13
C ARG A 181 -21.37 25.19 10.63
N VAL A 182 -22.56 24.97 10.10
CA VAL A 182 -22.79 24.86 8.65
C VAL A 182 -23.70 26.01 8.23
N THR A 183 -23.27 26.81 7.27
CA THR A 183 -24.08 27.92 6.73
C THR A 183 -24.10 27.81 5.21
N LEU A 184 -25.23 28.13 4.60
CA LEU A 184 -25.33 28.20 3.14
C LEU A 184 -25.25 29.67 2.72
N ARG A 185 -24.34 30.01 1.81
CA ARG A 185 -24.04 31.40 1.43
C ARG A 185 -24.03 31.60 -0.09
N ARG A 186 -24.28 32.84 -0.50
CA ARG A 186 -24.05 33.33 -1.86
C ARG A 186 -22.55 33.56 -2.10
N PRO A 187 -22.10 33.75 -3.36
CA PRO A 187 -20.70 34.03 -3.67
C PRO A 187 -20.12 35.27 -2.97
N ASP A 188 -20.97 36.23 -2.62
CA ASP A 188 -20.61 37.45 -1.88
C ASP A 188 -20.47 37.23 -0.35
N GLY A 189 -20.69 35.99 0.12
CA GLY A 189 -20.64 35.62 1.54
C GLY A 189 -21.94 35.85 2.32
N THR A 190 -23.01 36.32 1.68
CA THR A 190 -24.29 36.57 2.35
C THR A 190 -25.07 35.26 2.57
N PRO A 191 -25.60 34.96 3.77
CA PRO A 191 -26.41 33.76 3.99
C PRO A 191 -27.62 33.66 3.06
N VAL A 192 -27.98 32.45 2.65
CA VAL A 192 -29.24 32.17 1.94
C VAL A 192 -30.33 31.74 2.93
N PRO A 193 -31.60 32.11 2.69
CA PRO A 193 -32.73 31.60 3.46
C PRO A 193 -32.84 30.06 3.41
N PRO A 194 -33.39 29.41 4.46
CA PRO A 194 -33.66 27.98 4.45
C PRO A 194 -34.46 27.53 3.21
N GLY A 195 -34.11 26.37 2.65
CA GLY A 195 -34.74 25.79 1.45
C GLY A 195 -34.11 26.23 0.11
N LEU A 196 -33.39 27.36 0.07
CA LEU A 196 -32.65 27.78 -1.12
C LEU A 196 -31.25 27.15 -1.17
N PRO A 197 -30.74 26.80 -2.37
CA PRO A 197 -29.38 26.32 -2.52
C PRO A 197 -28.37 27.44 -2.31
N GLY A 198 -27.22 27.10 -1.70
CA GLY A 198 -26.08 28.00 -1.52
C GLY A 198 -24.77 27.24 -1.33
N GLU A 199 -23.64 27.93 -1.43
CA GLU A 199 -22.33 27.36 -1.13
C GLU A 199 -22.27 26.96 0.34
N VAL A 200 -21.82 25.74 0.62
CA VAL A 200 -21.62 25.26 1.98
C VAL A 200 -20.36 25.91 2.57
N TRP A 201 -20.54 26.66 3.64
CA TRP A 201 -19.45 27.27 4.42
C TRP A 201 -19.44 26.63 5.81
N LEU A 202 -18.27 26.14 6.21
CA LEU A 202 -18.06 25.43 7.47
C LEU A 202 -17.33 26.32 8.47
N GLY A 203 -17.74 26.30 9.73
CA GLY A 203 -17.11 27.05 10.81
C GLY A 203 -17.07 26.25 12.11
N GLY A 204 -16.44 26.81 13.14
CA GLY A 204 -16.31 26.19 14.46
C GLY A 204 -14.95 25.54 14.70
N VAL A 205 -14.86 24.72 15.75
CA VAL A 205 -13.58 24.19 16.26
C VAL A 205 -12.88 23.25 15.28
N GLY A 206 -13.65 22.58 14.41
CA GLY A 206 -13.15 21.64 13.41
C GLY A 206 -12.31 22.28 12.29
N LEU A 207 -12.25 23.61 12.18
CA LEU A 207 -11.46 24.23 11.13
C LEU A 207 -9.96 23.97 11.31
N ALA A 208 -9.33 23.48 10.23
CA ALA A 208 -7.88 23.37 10.14
C ALA A 208 -7.21 24.75 10.24
N ARG A 209 -5.94 24.76 10.64
CA ARG A 209 -5.13 25.99 10.67
C ARG A 209 -5.04 26.60 9.27
N GLY A 210 -4.95 25.77 8.24
CA GLY A 210 -4.84 26.16 6.85
C GLY A 210 -4.04 25.15 6.06
N TYR A 211 -3.46 25.61 4.96
CA TYR A 211 -2.55 24.80 4.14
C TYR A 211 -1.09 25.06 4.54
N LEU A 212 -0.34 23.98 4.75
CA LEU A 212 1.07 24.01 5.15
C LEU A 212 1.89 24.80 4.13
N ASN A 213 2.61 25.82 4.61
CA ASN A 213 3.46 26.70 3.80
C ASN A 213 2.74 27.38 2.62
N ASN A 214 1.41 27.52 2.67
CA ASN A 214 0.62 28.16 1.60
C ASN A 214 -0.39 29.18 2.17
N PRO A 215 0.08 30.36 2.61
CA PRO A 215 -0.78 31.38 3.21
C PRO A 215 -1.78 31.98 2.21
N GLU A 216 -1.43 32.06 0.92
CA GLU A 216 -2.32 32.59 -0.10
C GLU A 216 -3.55 31.70 -0.33
N LEU A 217 -3.33 30.40 -0.50
CA LEU A 217 -4.43 29.44 -0.63
C LEU A 217 -5.26 29.38 0.65
N THR A 218 -4.61 29.52 1.80
CA THR A 218 -5.30 29.58 3.11
C THR A 218 -6.23 30.79 3.17
N ALA A 219 -5.77 31.99 2.82
CA ALA A 219 -6.59 33.20 2.84
C ALA A 219 -7.75 33.14 1.82
N ARG A 220 -7.58 32.44 0.68
CA ARG A 220 -8.65 32.26 -0.31
C ARG A 220 -9.73 31.28 0.15
N ALA A 221 -9.34 30.20 0.83
CA ALA A 221 -10.25 29.13 1.21
C ALA A 221 -10.87 29.33 2.60
N PHE A 222 -10.15 29.98 3.52
CA PHE A 222 -10.60 30.28 4.87
C PHE A 222 -10.89 31.79 4.99
N ALA A 223 -12.16 32.15 4.88
CA ALA A 223 -12.64 33.52 4.92
C ALA A 223 -12.88 33.98 6.36
N GLU A 224 -12.35 35.15 6.71
CA GLU A 224 -12.69 35.86 7.93
C GLU A 224 -13.95 36.71 7.70
N THR A 225 -14.95 36.56 8.56
CA THR A 225 -16.21 37.31 8.50
C THR A 225 -16.54 37.92 9.85
N ALA A 226 -17.51 38.83 9.91
CA ALA A 226 -18.02 39.36 11.19
C ALA A 226 -18.62 38.27 12.10
N GLU A 227 -19.05 37.14 11.52
CA GLU A 227 -19.60 36.00 12.25
C GLU A 227 -18.53 34.96 12.66
N GLY A 228 -17.26 35.22 12.33
CA GLY A 228 -16.12 34.35 12.59
C GLY A 228 -15.47 33.81 11.30
N ARG A 229 -14.54 32.89 11.50
CA ARG A 229 -13.79 32.23 10.43
C ARG A 229 -14.59 31.08 9.81
N PHE A 230 -14.59 31.01 8.48
CA PHE A 230 -15.27 29.96 7.72
C PHE A 230 -14.37 29.35 6.65
N TYR A 231 -14.45 28.05 6.45
CA TYR A 231 -13.93 27.36 5.27
C TYR A 231 -14.99 27.28 4.18
N ARG A 232 -14.63 27.69 2.96
CA ARG A 232 -15.44 27.64 1.75
C ARG A 232 -15.24 26.30 1.06
N THR A 233 -16.25 25.42 1.03
CA THR A 233 -16.04 24.04 0.56
C THR A 233 -16.08 23.89 -0.96
N GLY A 234 -16.70 24.85 -1.66
CA GLY A 234 -17.06 24.73 -3.07
C GLY A 234 -18.18 23.73 -3.35
N ASP A 235 -18.80 23.13 -2.32
CA ASP A 235 -19.99 22.29 -2.48
C ASP A 235 -21.26 23.14 -2.43
N LEU A 236 -22.25 22.79 -3.25
CA LEU A 236 -23.59 23.36 -3.19
C LEU A 236 -24.45 22.51 -2.25
N GLY A 237 -25.18 23.15 -1.34
CA GLY A 237 -26.08 22.47 -0.42
C GLY A 237 -27.41 23.19 -0.30
N ARG A 238 -28.42 22.49 0.24
CA ARG A 238 -29.71 23.04 0.64
C ARG A 238 -30.15 22.45 1.98
N TRP A 239 -30.87 23.25 2.77
CA TRP A 239 -31.55 22.76 3.97
C TRP A 239 -32.91 22.18 3.62
N THR A 240 -33.24 21.01 4.18
CA THR A 240 -34.60 20.49 4.20
C THR A 240 -35.44 21.18 5.29
N ALA A 241 -36.77 21.03 5.21
CA ALA A 241 -37.68 21.60 6.20
C ALA A 241 -37.45 21.07 7.62
N ASP A 242 -36.97 19.83 7.75
CA ASP A 242 -36.58 19.19 9.00
C ASP A 242 -35.12 19.45 9.39
N GLY A 243 -34.45 20.42 8.74
CA GLY A 243 -33.13 20.91 9.14
C GLY A 243 -31.97 19.98 8.80
N GLN A 244 -32.10 19.12 7.80
CA GLN A 244 -31.02 18.28 7.29
C GLN A 244 -30.33 18.97 6.12
N LEU A 245 -29.00 18.84 6.05
CA LEU A 245 -28.21 19.27 4.91
C LEU A 245 -28.35 18.23 3.80
N VAL A 246 -28.69 18.68 2.60
CA VAL A 246 -28.62 17.88 1.37
C VAL A 246 -27.61 18.52 0.44
N LEU A 247 -26.64 17.72 -0.01
CA LEU A 247 -25.65 18.17 -0.99
C LEU A 247 -26.24 18.10 -2.40
N CYS A 248 -25.98 19.13 -3.20
CA CYS A 248 -26.51 19.32 -4.55
C CYS A 248 -25.41 19.28 -5.62
N GLY A 249 -24.22 18.78 -5.27
CA GLY A 249 -23.05 18.75 -6.16
C GLY A 249 -22.04 19.85 -5.83
N ARG A 250 -21.16 20.16 -6.79
CA ARG A 250 -20.09 21.16 -6.64
C ARG A 250 -20.33 22.38 -7.52
N ILE A 251 -19.85 23.52 -7.03
CA ILE A 251 -19.87 24.79 -7.76
C ILE A 251 -18.73 24.84 -8.78
N ASP A 252 -17.61 24.21 -8.43
CA ASP A 252 -16.46 24.02 -9.31
C ASP A 252 -16.56 22.70 -10.10
N HIS A 253 -15.61 22.48 -11.03
CA HIS A 253 -15.55 21.27 -11.85
C HIS A 253 -14.85 20.10 -11.15
N GLN A 254 -14.65 20.18 -9.84
CA GLN A 254 -14.07 19.06 -9.09
C GLN A 254 -15.12 17.96 -8.97
N VAL A 255 -14.64 16.72 -9.01
CA VAL A 255 -15.52 15.55 -9.01
C VAL A 255 -15.06 14.58 -7.94
N LYS A 256 -16.03 13.94 -7.29
CA LYS A 256 -15.77 12.82 -6.38
C LYS A 256 -15.93 11.52 -7.18
N LEU A 257 -14.82 10.81 -7.38
CA LEU A 257 -14.74 9.55 -8.10
C LEU A 257 -14.26 8.46 -7.14
N HIS A 258 -15.08 7.42 -6.91
CA HIS A 258 -14.76 6.29 -6.04
C HIS A 258 -14.25 6.69 -4.64
N GLY A 259 -14.93 7.64 -3.99
CA GLY A 259 -14.57 8.18 -2.67
C GLY A 259 -13.42 9.20 -2.67
N GLN A 260 -12.82 9.51 -3.83
CA GLN A 260 -11.65 10.38 -3.92
C GLN A 260 -11.97 11.71 -4.62
N ARG A 261 -11.35 12.80 -4.14
CA ARG A 261 -11.48 14.12 -4.75
C ARG A 261 -10.52 14.23 -5.93
N VAL A 262 -11.07 14.37 -7.13
CA VAL A 262 -10.32 14.49 -8.38
C VAL A 262 -10.50 15.90 -8.95
N GLU A 263 -9.38 16.55 -9.24
CA GLU A 263 -9.32 17.81 -9.96
C GLU A 263 -9.20 17.52 -11.46
N LEU A 264 -10.26 17.75 -12.25
CA LEU A 264 -10.20 17.49 -13.69
C LEU A 264 -9.10 18.31 -14.38
N ALA A 265 -8.86 19.53 -13.89
CA ALA A 265 -7.81 20.42 -14.39
C ALA A 265 -6.39 19.88 -14.17
N GLU A 266 -6.15 19.04 -13.15
CA GLU A 266 -4.84 18.40 -12.93
C GLU A 266 -4.55 17.41 -14.07
N ILE A 267 -5.56 16.62 -14.44
CA ILE A 267 -5.48 15.67 -15.56
C ILE A 267 -5.32 16.43 -16.88
N GLU A 268 -6.05 17.53 -17.08
CA GLU A 268 -5.91 18.42 -18.23
C GLU A 268 -4.49 19.00 -18.34
N GLN A 269 -3.88 19.41 -17.23
CA GLN A 269 -2.51 19.93 -17.20
C GLN A 269 -1.48 18.87 -17.56
N ASP A 270 -1.64 17.64 -17.07
CA ASP A 270 -0.76 16.54 -17.45
C ASP A 270 -0.90 16.19 -18.93
N LEU A 271 -2.11 16.15 -19.47
CA LEU A 271 -2.37 15.97 -20.90
C LEU A 271 -1.73 17.10 -21.75
N LEU A 272 -1.79 18.35 -21.27
CA LEU A 272 -1.17 19.52 -21.91
C LEU A 272 0.36 19.51 -21.83
N ALA A 273 0.94 18.83 -20.83
CA ALA A 273 2.39 18.70 -20.71
C ALA A 273 2.98 17.77 -21.79
N HIS A 274 2.16 17.00 -22.50
CA HIS A 274 2.61 16.21 -23.63
C HIS A 274 3.00 17.11 -24.83
N PRO A 275 4.18 16.93 -25.45
CA PRO A 275 4.66 17.82 -26.51
C PRO A 275 3.71 17.98 -27.70
N ALA A 276 2.92 16.94 -28.01
CA ALA A 276 1.98 16.91 -29.13
C ALA A 276 0.63 17.60 -28.85
N THR A 277 0.33 18.03 -27.63
CA THR A 277 -1.00 18.54 -27.25
C THR A 277 -1.05 20.06 -27.18
N THR A 278 -2.12 20.65 -27.72
CA THR A 278 -2.41 22.10 -27.67
C THR A 278 -3.54 22.44 -26.71
N GLN A 279 -4.55 21.57 -26.61
CA GLN A 279 -5.72 21.74 -25.74
C GLN A 279 -6.09 20.39 -25.14
N ALA A 280 -6.55 20.39 -23.89
CA ALA A 280 -7.10 19.22 -23.22
C ALA A 280 -8.37 19.61 -22.46
N VAL A 281 -9.36 18.73 -22.46
CA VAL A 281 -10.59 18.83 -21.66
C VAL A 281 -10.85 17.48 -21.05
N VAL A 282 -11.14 17.41 -19.75
CA VAL A 282 -11.49 16.16 -19.07
C VAL A 282 -12.88 16.29 -18.46
N LEU A 283 -13.71 15.27 -18.68
CA LEU A 283 -15.08 15.21 -18.20
C LEU A 283 -15.32 13.94 -17.40
N VAL A 284 -16.32 13.97 -16.53
CA VAL A 284 -16.88 12.76 -15.93
C VAL A 284 -18.08 12.32 -16.75
N ASP A 285 -18.00 11.09 -17.22
CA ASP A 285 -19.07 10.37 -17.87
C ASP A 285 -19.79 9.52 -16.82
N ALA A 286 -21.09 9.74 -16.65
CA ALA A 286 -21.92 9.00 -15.69
C ALA A 286 -22.83 8.07 -16.48
N ALA A 287 -22.50 6.78 -16.51
CA ALA A 287 -23.32 5.78 -17.17
C ALA A 287 -24.67 5.62 -16.44
N ALA A 288 -25.67 5.11 -17.16
CA ALA A 288 -27.05 4.95 -16.69
C ALA A 288 -27.19 4.09 -15.41
N GLU A 289 -26.19 3.25 -15.09
CA GLU A 289 -26.18 2.35 -13.93
C GLU A 289 -25.41 2.90 -12.71
N GLY A 290 -24.90 4.14 -12.79
CA GLY A 290 -24.28 4.84 -11.65
C GLY A 290 -22.77 4.66 -11.51
N THR A 291 -22.10 4.01 -12.47
CA THR A 291 -20.65 4.02 -12.62
C THR A 291 -20.19 5.33 -13.27
N LYS A 292 -19.21 5.99 -12.67
CA LYS A 292 -18.58 7.21 -13.20
C LYS A 292 -17.22 6.87 -13.79
N ALA A 293 -16.90 7.40 -14.96
CA ALA A 293 -15.60 7.27 -15.61
C ALA A 293 -15.07 8.64 -16.05
N LEU A 294 -13.75 8.77 -16.13
CA LEU A 294 -13.10 9.97 -16.67
C LEU A 294 -12.92 9.81 -18.18
N ARG A 295 -13.34 10.81 -18.96
CA ARG A 295 -13.15 10.89 -20.41
C ARG A 295 -12.32 12.12 -20.73
N ALA A 296 -11.21 11.94 -21.44
CA ALA A 296 -10.33 13.04 -21.84
C ALA A 296 -10.46 13.30 -23.35
N PHE A 297 -10.29 14.57 -23.72
CA PHE A 297 -10.32 15.02 -25.10
C PHE A 297 -9.14 15.93 -25.35
N VAL A 298 -8.38 15.69 -26.42
CA VAL A 298 -7.13 16.40 -26.70
C VAL A 298 -7.07 16.90 -28.14
N ARG A 299 -6.52 18.09 -28.34
CA ARG A 299 -6.22 18.64 -29.67
C ARG A 299 -4.71 18.58 -29.93
N ALA A 300 -4.33 18.10 -31.10
CA ALA A 300 -2.93 18.08 -31.53
C ALA A 300 -2.35 19.50 -31.73
N LYS A 301 -1.03 19.66 -31.63
CA LYS A 301 -0.31 20.78 -32.23
C LYS A 301 -0.25 20.61 -33.73
N ASP A 302 -0.25 21.73 -34.45
CA ASP A 302 -0.18 21.71 -35.91
C ASP A 302 1.09 20.97 -36.36
N GLY A 303 0.92 19.92 -37.15
CA GLY A 303 2.00 19.05 -37.63
C GLY A 303 2.50 17.99 -36.64
N ALA A 304 1.89 17.85 -35.46
CA ALA A 304 2.20 16.80 -34.50
C ALA A 304 1.18 15.66 -34.55
N SER A 305 1.66 14.42 -34.49
CA SER A 305 0.78 13.25 -34.30
C SER A 305 0.51 13.04 -32.81
N LEU A 306 -0.75 12.84 -32.45
CA LEU A 306 -1.12 12.46 -31.08
C LEU A 306 -0.70 11.01 -30.81
N PRO A 307 -0.33 10.68 -29.55
CA PRO A 307 -0.14 9.31 -29.13
C PRO A 307 -1.40 8.46 -29.34
N ASP A 308 -1.19 7.16 -29.54
CA ASP A 308 -2.27 6.18 -29.40
C ASP A 308 -2.69 6.01 -27.93
N GLU A 309 -3.76 5.25 -27.69
CA GLU A 309 -4.34 5.11 -26.35
C GLU A 309 -3.39 4.43 -25.35
N GLU A 310 -2.55 3.49 -25.81
CA GLU A 310 -1.57 2.80 -24.97
C GLU A 310 -0.44 3.76 -24.54
N ALA A 311 0.09 4.54 -25.48
CA ALA A 311 1.09 5.55 -25.21
C ALA A 311 0.54 6.68 -24.31
N TRP A 312 -0.72 7.08 -24.49
CA TRP A 312 -1.39 8.03 -23.60
C TRP A 312 -1.47 7.52 -22.15
N ARG A 313 -1.83 6.25 -21.97
CA ARG A 313 -1.89 5.65 -20.63
C ARG A 313 -0.53 5.52 -20.00
N ALA A 314 0.49 5.06 -20.73
CA ALA A 314 1.85 4.98 -20.21
C ALA A 314 2.33 6.37 -19.75
N PHE A 315 2.08 7.40 -20.56
CA PHE A 315 2.42 8.78 -20.25
C PHE A 315 1.69 9.30 -18.99
N LEU A 316 0.40 9.00 -18.83
CA LEU A 316 -0.39 9.45 -17.68
C LEU A 316 -0.15 8.60 -16.42
N ALA A 317 0.10 7.30 -16.53
CA ALA A 317 0.33 6.40 -15.39
C ALA A 317 1.59 6.76 -14.59
N ASP A 318 2.58 7.34 -15.25
CA ASP A 318 3.81 7.83 -14.61
C ASP A 318 3.59 9.13 -13.81
N ARG A 319 2.49 9.84 -14.04
CA ARG A 319 2.20 11.18 -13.50
C ARG A 319 1.03 11.19 -12.53
N LEU A 320 -0.01 10.42 -12.85
CA LEU A 320 -1.28 10.37 -12.14
C LEU A 320 -1.44 9.05 -11.40
N PRO A 321 -2.08 9.05 -10.22
CA PRO A 321 -2.60 7.83 -9.63
C PRO A 321 -3.56 7.09 -10.57
N ALA A 322 -3.64 5.76 -10.47
CA ALA A 322 -4.44 4.94 -11.39
C ALA A 322 -5.92 5.36 -11.49
N PHE A 323 -6.52 5.88 -10.41
CA PHE A 323 -7.92 6.34 -10.40
C PHE A 323 -8.14 7.70 -11.09
N MET A 324 -7.08 8.45 -11.39
CA MET A 324 -7.13 9.73 -12.11
C MET A 324 -6.85 9.58 -13.60
N VAL A 325 -6.37 8.41 -14.05
CA VAL A 325 -6.11 8.14 -15.46
C VAL A 325 -7.46 8.01 -16.19
N PRO A 326 -7.74 8.83 -17.23
CA PRO A 326 -8.97 8.73 -18.02
C PRO A 326 -9.15 7.35 -18.65
N ALA A 327 -10.39 6.88 -18.70
CA ALA A 327 -10.78 5.64 -19.38
C ALA A 327 -10.54 5.72 -20.89
N SER A 328 -10.60 6.92 -21.48
CA SER A 328 -10.25 7.15 -22.88
C SER A 328 -9.70 8.56 -23.10
N VAL A 329 -8.88 8.71 -24.15
CA VAL A 329 -8.35 10.00 -24.63
C VAL A 329 -8.72 10.16 -26.11
N THR A 330 -9.70 11.02 -26.40
CA THR A 330 -10.23 11.21 -27.76
C THR A 330 -9.59 12.42 -28.44
N ALA A 331 -9.10 12.25 -29.66
CA ALA A 331 -8.57 13.36 -30.46
C ALA A 331 -9.70 14.28 -30.97
N LEU A 332 -9.46 15.58 -30.94
CA LEU A 332 -10.36 16.61 -31.46
C LEU A 332 -9.67 17.46 -32.51
N ASP A 333 -10.39 17.80 -33.58
CA ASP A 333 -9.97 18.85 -34.53
C ASP A 333 -10.08 20.25 -33.90
N SER A 334 -11.14 20.45 -33.11
CA SER A 334 -11.40 21.66 -32.32
C SER A 334 -12.26 21.34 -31.11
N VAL A 335 -12.09 22.10 -30.01
CA VAL A 335 -12.94 21.95 -28.82
C VAL A 335 -14.31 22.59 -29.11
N PRO A 336 -15.41 21.82 -29.09
CA PRO A 336 -16.75 22.33 -29.38
C PRO A 336 -17.18 23.32 -28.30
N LEU A 337 -17.78 24.44 -28.73
CA LEU A 337 -18.28 25.50 -27.86
C LEU A 337 -19.78 25.68 -28.05
N THR A 338 -20.48 25.95 -26.95
CA THR A 338 -21.87 26.42 -26.93
C THR A 338 -21.99 27.81 -27.58
N PRO A 339 -23.20 28.25 -27.99
CA PRO A 339 -23.43 29.61 -28.49
C PRO A 339 -23.01 30.73 -27.51
N ALA A 340 -22.90 30.41 -26.22
CA ALA A 340 -22.41 31.31 -25.17
C ALA A 340 -20.87 31.34 -25.05
N GLY A 341 -20.14 30.64 -25.94
CA GLY A 341 -18.67 30.59 -25.97
C GLY A 341 -18.03 29.69 -24.91
N LYS A 342 -18.82 28.87 -24.18
CA LYS A 342 -18.31 27.89 -23.20
C LYS A 342 -18.17 26.51 -23.83
N ILE A 343 -17.27 25.67 -23.31
CA ILE A 343 -17.11 24.26 -23.72
C ILE A 343 -18.45 23.53 -23.70
N ASP A 344 -18.81 22.92 -24.83
CA ASP A 344 -20.01 22.10 -24.97
C ASP A 344 -19.72 20.66 -24.51
N ARG A 345 -20.01 20.41 -23.23
CA ARG A 345 -19.76 19.12 -22.57
C ARG A 345 -20.61 17.99 -23.13
N ASP A 346 -21.85 18.29 -23.51
CA ASP A 346 -22.76 17.27 -24.04
C ASP A 346 -22.32 16.84 -25.44
N ALA A 347 -21.79 17.77 -26.24
CA ALA A 347 -21.17 17.43 -27.53
C ALA A 347 -19.92 16.56 -27.36
N LEU A 348 -19.06 16.87 -26.39
CA LEU A 348 -17.88 16.06 -26.08
C LEU A 348 -18.25 14.66 -25.59
N LEU A 349 -19.20 14.52 -24.66
CA LEU A 349 -19.65 13.22 -24.20
C LEU A 349 -20.30 12.42 -25.34
N ARG A 350 -21.09 13.03 -26.24
CA ARG A 350 -21.59 12.34 -27.44
C ARG A 350 -20.47 11.83 -28.35
N LEU A 351 -19.39 12.61 -28.52
CA LEU A 351 -18.21 12.17 -29.27
C LEU A 351 -17.52 10.97 -28.61
N ALA A 352 -17.44 10.94 -27.27
CA ALA A 352 -16.89 9.79 -26.56
C ALA A 352 -17.71 8.52 -26.82
N HIS A 353 -19.04 8.63 -26.73
CA HIS A 353 -19.97 7.52 -26.99
C HIS A 353 -19.98 7.07 -28.45
N SER A 354 -19.76 7.98 -29.41
CA SER A 354 -19.67 7.62 -30.84
C SER A 354 -18.32 6.97 -31.21
N HIS A 355 -17.26 7.24 -30.45
CA HIS A 355 -15.95 6.61 -30.64
C HIS A 355 -15.85 5.22 -30.01
N SER A 356 -16.70 4.88 -29.03
CA SER A 356 -16.89 3.49 -28.58
C SER A 356 -17.51 2.60 -29.67
N ASP A 357 -18.41 3.14 -30.49
CA ASP A 357 -19.00 2.44 -31.64
C ASP A 357 -18.04 2.37 -32.85
N GLY A 358 -17.07 3.29 -32.94
CA GLY A 358 -16.23 3.54 -34.12
C GLY A 358 -14.89 2.79 -34.20
N HIS A 359 -14.46 2.07 -33.16
CA HIS A 359 -13.21 1.26 -33.20
C HIS A 359 -13.33 -0.03 -34.03
N ALA A 360 -14.39 -0.17 -34.84
CA ALA A 360 -14.66 -1.33 -35.67
C ALA A 360 -13.85 -1.40 -36.99
N ALA A 361 -12.95 -0.47 -37.30
CA ALA A 361 -12.48 -0.32 -38.70
C ALA A 361 -10.98 -0.57 -39.01
N THR A 362 -10.05 -0.77 -38.08
CA THR A 362 -8.61 -0.89 -38.48
C THR A 362 -7.73 -1.90 -37.75
N ALA A 363 -8.25 -2.71 -36.83
CA ALA A 363 -7.54 -3.92 -36.35
C ALA A 363 -8.56 -5.05 -36.22
N GLU A 364 -8.29 -6.22 -36.81
CA GLU A 364 -9.16 -7.39 -36.69
C GLU A 364 -9.46 -7.66 -35.21
N ARG A 365 -10.69 -7.38 -34.74
CA ARG A 365 -11.12 -7.72 -33.38
C ARG A 365 -11.05 -9.24 -33.23
N GLN A 366 -10.02 -9.70 -32.53
CA GLN A 366 -9.82 -11.13 -32.29
C GLN A 366 -10.79 -11.59 -31.20
N ALA A 367 -11.61 -12.58 -31.51
CA ALA A 367 -12.46 -13.20 -30.50
C ALA A 367 -11.63 -13.85 -29.37
N PRO A 368 -12.17 -13.92 -28.13
CA PRO A 368 -11.55 -14.65 -27.03
C PRO A 368 -11.19 -16.09 -27.44
N ARG A 369 -9.99 -16.53 -27.10
CA ARG A 369 -9.46 -17.85 -27.44
C ARG A 369 -9.40 -18.77 -26.23
N GLY A 370 -10.00 -19.96 -26.37
CA GLY A 370 -9.97 -20.99 -25.35
C GLY A 370 -10.89 -20.70 -24.16
N GLY A 371 -11.10 -21.71 -23.31
CA GLY A 371 -12.14 -21.64 -22.28
C GLY A 371 -11.88 -20.60 -21.18
N LEU A 372 -10.63 -20.18 -20.95
CA LEU A 372 -10.32 -19.19 -19.90
C LEU A 372 -10.61 -17.76 -20.39
N GLU A 373 -10.12 -17.37 -21.57
CA GLU A 373 -10.41 -16.06 -22.15
C GLU A 373 -11.93 -15.87 -22.33
N SER A 374 -12.65 -16.87 -22.84
CA SER A 374 -14.11 -16.77 -23.02
C SER A 374 -14.88 -16.60 -21.71
N ARG A 375 -14.42 -17.24 -20.62
CA ARG A 375 -15.04 -17.08 -19.29
C ARG A 375 -14.79 -15.69 -18.71
N ILE A 376 -13.55 -15.22 -18.79
CA ILE A 376 -13.20 -13.88 -18.34
C ILE A 376 -13.95 -12.82 -19.17
N ALA A 377 -14.05 -13.01 -20.49
CA ALA A 377 -14.82 -12.14 -21.38
C ALA A 377 -16.29 -12.08 -20.97
N ALA A 378 -16.93 -13.22 -20.69
CA ALA A 378 -18.33 -13.24 -20.23
C ALA A 378 -18.53 -12.48 -18.91
N LEU A 379 -17.58 -12.59 -17.97
CA LEU A 379 -17.62 -11.83 -16.72
C LEU A 379 -17.43 -10.33 -16.94
N TRP A 380 -16.51 -9.94 -17.83
CA TRP A 380 -16.31 -8.54 -18.21
C TRP A 380 -17.55 -7.97 -18.89
N SER A 381 -18.09 -8.66 -19.89
CA SER A 381 -19.29 -8.24 -20.61
C SER A 381 -20.50 -8.10 -19.69
N GLY A 382 -20.67 -9.01 -18.73
CA GLY A 382 -21.76 -8.93 -17.75
C GLY A 382 -21.65 -7.76 -16.76
N LEU A 383 -20.46 -7.15 -16.61
CA LEU A 383 -20.22 -6.02 -15.71
C LEU A 383 -20.02 -4.69 -16.43
N LEU A 384 -19.55 -4.71 -17.68
CA LEU A 384 -19.25 -3.53 -18.49
C LEU A 384 -20.34 -3.23 -19.52
N GLY A 385 -21.20 -4.21 -19.85
CA GLY A 385 -22.28 -4.06 -20.82
C GLY A 385 -21.85 -4.15 -22.29
N GLU A 386 -20.57 -4.44 -22.56
CA GLU A 386 -19.95 -4.45 -23.89
C GLU A 386 -19.46 -5.85 -24.29
N GLU A 387 -19.44 -6.17 -25.58
CA GLU A 387 -18.80 -7.40 -26.09
C GLU A 387 -17.28 -7.25 -26.04
N VAL A 388 -16.59 -8.17 -25.36
CA VAL A 388 -15.15 -8.04 -25.06
C VAL A 388 -14.32 -8.89 -26.03
N ALA A 389 -13.45 -8.24 -26.81
CA ALA A 389 -12.46 -8.87 -27.66
C ALA A 389 -11.15 -9.17 -26.90
N ARG A 390 -10.33 -10.03 -27.49
CA ARG A 390 -9.09 -10.58 -26.90
C ARG A 390 -8.04 -9.54 -26.52
N THR A 391 -7.92 -8.49 -27.32
CA THR A 391 -6.97 -7.39 -27.10
C THR A 391 -7.59 -6.22 -26.35
N ASP A 392 -8.88 -6.30 -26.01
CA ASP A 392 -9.55 -5.20 -25.33
C ASP A 392 -8.99 -5.03 -23.93
N ASN A 393 -8.80 -3.77 -23.58
CA ASN A 393 -8.29 -3.36 -22.29
C ASN A 393 -9.46 -3.08 -21.34
N PHE A 394 -9.42 -3.71 -20.17
CA PHE A 394 -10.46 -3.60 -19.14
C PHE A 394 -10.85 -2.16 -18.81
N PHE A 395 -9.85 -1.29 -18.65
CA PHE A 395 -10.07 0.10 -18.25
C PHE A 395 -10.51 0.97 -19.45
N ALA A 396 -10.22 0.56 -20.69
CA ALA A 396 -10.74 1.23 -21.91
C ALA A 396 -12.26 1.08 -22.02
N LEU A 397 -12.72 -0.12 -21.68
CA LEU A 397 -14.13 -0.49 -21.68
C LEU A 397 -14.90 0.07 -20.47
N GLY A 398 -14.33 1.04 -19.73
CA GLY A 398 -14.97 1.65 -18.56
C GLY A 398 -14.78 0.89 -17.25
N GLY A 399 -13.92 -0.14 -17.24
CA GLY A 399 -13.48 -0.82 -16.02
C GLY A 399 -12.78 0.13 -15.06
N ASN A 400 -12.93 -0.12 -13.75
CA ASN A 400 -12.29 0.66 -12.69
C ASN A 400 -11.80 -0.28 -11.58
N SER A 401 -11.11 0.25 -10.57
CA SER A 401 -10.56 -0.56 -9.47
C SER A 401 -11.61 -1.40 -8.74
N LEU A 402 -12.83 -0.88 -8.66
CA LEU A 402 -13.93 -1.53 -7.99
C LEU A 402 -14.42 -2.75 -8.78
N LEU A 403 -14.63 -2.57 -10.09
CA LEU A 403 -15.00 -3.65 -11.01
C LEU A 403 -13.86 -4.68 -11.14
N ALA A 404 -12.60 -4.24 -11.08
CA ALA A 404 -11.43 -5.12 -11.08
C ALA A 404 -11.42 -6.06 -9.87
N VAL A 405 -11.74 -5.53 -8.68
CA VAL A 405 -11.90 -6.32 -7.46
C VAL A 405 -13.07 -7.31 -7.60
N THR A 406 -14.22 -6.86 -8.12
CA THR A 406 -15.38 -7.74 -8.35
C THR A 406 -15.04 -8.90 -9.30
N ILE A 407 -14.33 -8.62 -10.39
CA ILE A 407 -13.92 -9.65 -11.37
C ILE A 407 -12.93 -10.62 -10.76
N ALA A 408 -11.94 -10.11 -10.03
CA ALA A 408 -10.93 -10.93 -9.37
C ALA A 408 -11.59 -11.86 -8.34
N HIS A 409 -12.54 -11.37 -7.54
CA HIS A 409 -13.28 -12.18 -6.58
C HIS A 409 -14.13 -13.26 -7.27
N ARG A 410 -14.95 -12.89 -8.27
CA ARG A 410 -15.77 -13.86 -9.02
C ARG A 410 -14.93 -14.93 -9.69
N LEU A 411 -13.83 -14.55 -10.34
CA LEU A 411 -12.89 -15.50 -10.93
C LEU A 411 -12.24 -16.40 -9.88
N SER A 412 -11.94 -15.88 -8.69
CA SER A 412 -11.36 -16.69 -7.62
C SER A 412 -12.33 -17.77 -7.16
N GLN A 413 -13.62 -17.44 -7.02
CA GLN A 413 -14.67 -18.40 -6.69
C GLN A 413 -14.90 -19.41 -7.81
N ASP A 414 -14.98 -18.94 -9.06
CA ASP A 414 -15.25 -19.78 -10.23
C ASP A 414 -14.11 -20.76 -10.53
N LEU A 415 -12.86 -20.37 -10.26
CA LEU A 415 -11.67 -21.15 -10.56
C LEU A 415 -11.10 -21.90 -9.36
N GLY A 416 -11.53 -21.58 -8.13
CA GLY A 416 -10.97 -22.15 -6.89
C GLY A 416 -9.51 -21.76 -6.63
N VAL A 417 -9.05 -20.64 -7.19
CA VAL A 417 -7.67 -20.14 -7.13
C VAL A 417 -7.69 -18.68 -6.70
N THR A 418 -6.74 -18.24 -5.87
CA THR A 418 -6.72 -16.82 -5.45
C THR A 418 -6.24 -15.92 -6.58
N VAL A 419 -7.15 -15.14 -7.19
CA VAL A 419 -6.83 -14.14 -8.21
C VAL A 419 -6.77 -12.76 -7.57
N PRO A 420 -5.58 -12.13 -7.42
CA PRO A 420 -5.50 -10.81 -6.82
C PRO A 420 -5.86 -9.72 -7.84
N ALA A 421 -6.65 -8.71 -7.44
CA ALA A 421 -7.08 -7.63 -8.33
C ALA A 421 -5.90 -6.89 -9.03
N ARG A 422 -4.74 -6.80 -8.35
CA ARG A 422 -3.51 -6.24 -8.91
C ARG A 422 -3.05 -6.92 -10.21
N ALA A 423 -3.40 -8.20 -10.42
CA ALA A 423 -3.06 -8.91 -11.64
C ALA A 423 -3.72 -8.28 -12.88
N LEU A 424 -4.93 -7.74 -12.73
CA LEU A 424 -5.63 -7.04 -13.80
C LEU A 424 -5.01 -5.67 -14.10
N PHE A 425 -4.46 -5.00 -13.08
CA PHE A 425 -3.70 -3.76 -13.31
C PHE A 425 -2.37 -4.01 -14.01
N ALA A 426 -1.70 -5.12 -13.67
CA ALA A 426 -0.43 -5.49 -14.29
C ALA A 426 -0.59 -5.97 -15.74
N ALA A 427 -1.71 -6.62 -16.06
CA ALA A 427 -2.01 -7.14 -17.39
C ALA A 427 -3.47 -6.80 -17.75
N PRO A 428 -3.76 -5.58 -18.23
CA PRO A 428 -5.13 -5.07 -18.35
C PRO A 428 -5.88 -5.52 -19.60
N THR A 429 -5.25 -6.22 -20.53
CA THR A 429 -5.93 -6.79 -21.70
C THR A 429 -6.56 -8.14 -21.37
N LEU A 430 -7.66 -8.52 -22.03
CA LEU A 430 -8.30 -9.83 -21.80
C LEU A 430 -7.28 -10.97 -21.90
N ALA A 431 -6.49 -11.01 -22.99
CA ALA A 431 -5.45 -12.02 -23.20
C ALA A 431 -4.33 -11.96 -22.15
N GLY A 432 -3.89 -10.77 -21.77
CA GLY A 432 -2.83 -10.57 -20.78
C GLY A 432 -3.28 -11.06 -19.40
N PHE A 433 -4.48 -10.65 -18.99
CA PHE A 433 -5.07 -11.06 -17.72
C PHE A 433 -5.33 -12.57 -17.68
N ALA A 434 -5.90 -13.14 -18.74
CA ALA A 434 -6.14 -14.58 -18.83
C ALA A 434 -4.85 -15.40 -18.70
N ARG A 435 -3.74 -14.93 -19.28
CA ARG A 435 -2.42 -15.55 -19.10
C ARG A 435 -1.97 -15.50 -17.65
N LYS A 436 -2.10 -14.34 -17.00
CA LYS A 436 -1.73 -14.18 -15.59
C LYS A 436 -2.56 -15.08 -14.66
N VAL A 437 -3.85 -15.22 -14.95
CA VAL A 437 -4.75 -16.12 -14.22
C VAL A 437 -4.39 -17.59 -14.47
N ALA A 438 -4.02 -17.94 -15.70
CA ALA A 438 -3.53 -19.28 -16.02
C ALA A 438 -2.24 -19.60 -15.24
N GLU A 439 -1.26 -18.69 -15.20
CA GLU A 439 -0.03 -18.85 -14.41
C GLU A 439 -0.32 -19.07 -12.92
N LEU A 440 -1.28 -18.32 -12.35
CA LEU A 440 -1.68 -18.47 -10.94
C LEU A 440 -2.35 -19.84 -10.71
N ARG A 441 -3.21 -20.27 -11.63
CA ARG A 441 -3.85 -21.58 -11.55
C ARG A 441 -2.84 -22.70 -11.70
N ASP A 442 -1.89 -22.59 -12.62
CA ASP A 442 -0.86 -23.61 -12.84
C ASP A 442 0.15 -23.64 -11.67
N ALA A 443 0.27 -22.54 -10.91
CA ALA A 443 1.06 -22.49 -9.67
C ALA A 443 0.32 -23.08 -8.45
N GLU A 444 -1.02 -23.01 -8.40
CA GLU A 444 -1.85 -23.54 -7.29
C GLU A 444 -2.41 -24.95 -7.55
N THR A 445 -2.53 -25.37 -8.82
CA THR A 445 -2.94 -26.74 -9.15
C THR A 445 -1.75 -27.67 -8.89
N PRO A 446 -1.84 -28.65 -7.98
CA PRO A 446 -0.86 -29.72 -7.94
C PRO A 446 -1.00 -30.47 -9.26
N GLN A 447 -0.09 -30.19 -10.20
CA GLN A 447 -0.07 -30.88 -11.47
C GLN A 447 0.31 -32.34 -11.17
N ALA A 448 -0.71 -33.20 -11.13
CA ALA A 448 -0.54 -34.63 -10.96
C ALA A 448 0.13 -35.20 -12.24
N ASP A 449 1.36 -35.70 -12.06
CA ASP A 449 2.24 -36.46 -12.97
C ASP A 449 2.71 -35.72 -14.26
N ALA A 450 3.97 -35.77 -14.73
CA ALA A 450 4.94 -36.85 -14.64
C ALA A 450 6.40 -36.43 -15.00
N ASP A 451 6.85 -35.20 -14.70
CA ASP A 451 8.26 -34.83 -14.88
C ASP A 451 8.84 -34.38 -13.53
N GLU A 452 9.45 -35.32 -12.83
CA GLU A 452 10.31 -35.07 -11.67
C GLU A 452 11.76 -35.13 -12.14
N SER A 453 12.60 -34.21 -11.67
CA SER A 453 14.04 -34.27 -11.92
C SER A 453 14.78 -34.40 -10.59
N ASP A 454 15.72 -35.35 -10.56
CA ASP A 454 16.71 -35.49 -9.51
C ASP A 454 17.95 -34.63 -9.77
N LEU A 455 18.03 -33.90 -10.89
CA LEU A 455 19.09 -32.91 -11.08
C LEU A 455 18.93 -31.77 -10.06
N ALA A 456 20.07 -31.30 -9.56
CA ALA A 456 20.12 -30.08 -8.77
C ALA A 456 19.81 -28.87 -9.67
N THR A 457 19.18 -27.86 -9.10
CA THR A 457 18.94 -26.60 -9.80
C THR A 457 20.24 -25.82 -10.02
N GLU A 458 20.25 -24.84 -10.91
CA GLU A 458 21.44 -24.00 -11.11
C GLU A 458 21.83 -23.25 -9.82
N GLY A 459 20.84 -22.79 -9.04
CA GLY A 459 21.09 -22.21 -7.72
C GLY A 459 21.69 -23.19 -6.71
N GLU A 460 21.30 -24.47 -6.75
CA GLU A 460 21.93 -25.52 -5.92
C GLU A 460 23.36 -25.84 -6.41
N ARG A 461 23.58 -25.82 -7.73
CA ARG A 461 24.88 -26.07 -8.36
C ARG A 461 25.91 -24.99 -8.01
N GLU A 462 25.52 -23.73 -7.88
CA GLU A 462 26.43 -22.64 -7.47
C GLU A 462 27.13 -22.95 -6.13
N PHE A 463 26.39 -23.45 -5.14
CA PHE A 463 26.95 -23.82 -3.84
C PHE A 463 27.91 -25.00 -3.94
N TRP A 464 27.57 -26.02 -4.74
CA TRP A 464 28.44 -27.17 -4.95
C TRP A 464 29.74 -26.79 -5.66
N VAL A 465 29.66 -25.91 -6.67
CA VAL A 465 30.85 -25.41 -7.37
C VAL A 465 31.76 -24.65 -6.40
N ALA A 466 31.20 -23.84 -5.50
CA ALA A 466 31.98 -23.16 -4.48
C ALA A 466 32.66 -24.15 -3.49
N GLU A 467 31.94 -25.18 -3.04
CA GLU A 467 32.50 -26.26 -2.20
C GLU A 467 33.61 -27.02 -2.92
N ALA A 468 33.37 -27.46 -4.16
CA ALA A 468 34.32 -28.20 -4.99
C ALA A 468 35.56 -27.37 -5.38
N ALA A 469 35.42 -26.05 -5.50
CA ALA A 469 36.53 -25.11 -5.70
C ALA A 469 37.36 -24.87 -4.43
N GLY A 470 36.98 -25.46 -3.29
CA GLY A 470 37.69 -25.30 -2.02
C GLY A 470 37.47 -23.93 -1.35
N LEU A 471 36.39 -23.23 -1.71
CA LEU A 471 36.02 -21.97 -1.06
C LEU A 471 35.47 -22.22 0.35
N ASP A 472 35.56 -21.20 1.20
CA ASP A 472 34.92 -21.24 2.51
C ASP A 472 33.39 -21.15 2.35
N THR A 473 32.69 -22.23 2.67
CA THR A 473 31.23 -22.35 2.53
C THR A 473 30.44 -21.93 3.77
N ARG A 474 31.11 -21.55 4.88
CA ARG A 474 30.42 -21.07 6.10
C ARG A 474 29.49 -19.87 5.87
N PRO A 475 29.76 -18.93 4.95
CA PRO A 475 28.82 -17.87 4.60
C PRO A 475 27.50 -18.36 3.98
N PHE A 476 27.42 -19.60 3.50
CA PHE A 476 26.19 -20.22 2.99
C PHE A 476 25.36 -20.87 4.10
N ILE A 477 25.73 -20.69 5.37
CA ILE A 477 24.90 -21.13 6.48
C ILE A 477 23.91 -20.03 6.83
N ILE A 478 22.64 -20.39 6.97
CA ILE A 478 21.56 -19.53 7.45
C ILE A 478 21.35 -19.80 8.95
N PRO A 479 21.92 -18.96 9.85
CA PRO A 479 21.71 -19.09 11.28
C PRO A 479 20.43 -18.37 11.74
N VAL A 480 19.65 -19.03 12.60
CA VAL A 480 18.46 -18.46 13.24
C VAL A 480 18.52 -18.68 14.74
N ILE A 481 18.20 -17.65 15.51
CA ILE A 481 18.01 -17.73 16.96
C ILE A 481 16.69 -17.02 17.30
N ARG A 482 15.85 -17.65 18.10
CA ARG A 482 14.57 -17.11 18.60
C ARG A 482 14.46 -17.36 20.10
N ALA A 483 13.98 -16.33 20.82
CA ALA A 483 13.52 -16.54 22.19
C ALA A 483 12.13 -17.20 22.13
N VAL A 484 11.91 -18.20 22.98
CA VAL A 484 10.60 -18.83 23.13
C VAL A 484 9.84 -18.07 24.22
N GLU A 485 8.66 -17.55 23.86
CA GLU A 485 7.77 -16.84 24.78
C GLU A 485 6.57 -17.73 25.13
N GLY A 486 6.11 -17.66 26.40
CA GLY A 486 4.99 -18.46 26.89
C GLY A 486 5.41 -19.77 27.58
N GLU A 487 4.46 -20.69 27.72
CA GLU A 487 4.69 -22.01 28.30
C GLU A 487 5.56 -22.84 27.34
N LEU A 488 6.68 -23.35 27.84
CA LEU A 488 7.60 -24.17 27.06
C LEU A 488 7.10 -25.61 27.04
N PRO A 489 6.70 -26.16 25.88
CA PRO A 489 6.37 -27.58 25.80
C PRO A 489 7.58 -28.46 26.13
N ASP A 490 7.34 -29.72 26.53
CA ASP A 490 8.43 -30.63 26.86
C ASP A 490 9.37 -30.90 25.67
N ALA A 491 10.59 -31.34 25.98
CA ALA A 491 11.61 -31.62 24.99
C ALA A 491 11.19 -32.69 23.96
N ALA A 492 10.31 -33.62 24.34
CA ALA A 492 9.82 -34.67 23.46
C ALA A 492 8.93 -34.07 22.36
N ARG A 493 7.99 -33.19 22.71
CA ARG A 493 7.13 -32.50 21.74
C ARG A 493 7.93 -31.64 20.76
N TRP A 494 8.98 -30.98 21.23
CA TRP A 494 9.91 -30.26 20.35
C TRP A 494 10.64 -31.18 19.37
N SER A 495 11.12 -32.33 19.86
CA SER A 495 11.75 -33.34 19.01
C SER A 495 10.78 -33.92 17.98
N ASP A 496 9.55 -34.24 18.39
CA ASP A 496 8.51 -34.80 17.52
C ASP A 496 8.09 -33.81 16.45
N ALA A 497 7.89 -32.54 16.82
CA ALA A 497 7.56 -31.48 15.88
C ALA A 497 8.67 -31.28 14.84
N TRP A 498 9.94 -31.29 15.27
CA TRP A 498 11.07 -31.16 14.36
C TRP A 498 11.21 -32.37 13.42
N THR A 499 11.03 -33.59 13.92
CA THR A 499 11.01 -34.81 13.11
C THR A 499 9.90 -34.75 12.07
N ALA A 500 8.69 -34.33 12.45
CA ALA A 500 7.58 -34.18 11.52
C ALA A 500 7.87 -33.17 10.39
N LEU A 501 8.59 -32.08 10.69
CA LEU A 501 9.05 -31.14 9.65
C LEU A 501 10.10 -31.76 8.72
N ALA A 502 11.08 -32.49 9.26
CA ALA A 502 12.09 -33.18 8.46
C ALA A 502 11.47 -34.24 7.54
N GLU A 503 10.45 -34.96 8.00
CA GLU A 503 9.68 -35.91 7.19
C GLU A 503 8.87 -35.19 6.10
N ARG A 504 8.17 -34.11 6.46
CA ARG A 504 7.32 -33.32 5.56
C ARG A 504 8.09 -32.65 4.42
N HIS A 505 9.25 -32.07 4.72
CA HIS A 505 10.05 -31.28 3.76
C HIS A 505 11.24 -32.07 3.24
N GLU A 506 11.17 -32.53 1.99
CA GLU A 506 12.26 -33.32 1.39
C GLU A 506 13.61 -32.60 1.33
N ALA A 507 13.62 -31.27 1.24
CA ALA A 507 14.84 -30.47 1.29
C ALA A 507 15.66 -30.72 2.57
N LEU A 508 15.00 -30.95 3.71
CA LEU A 508 15.66 -31.26 4.99
C LEU A 508 16.30 -32.67 5.02
N ARG A 509 16.03 -33.49 4.00
CA ARG A 509 16.58 -34.85 3.83
C ARG A 509 17.39 -34.99 2.53
N THR A 510 17.74 -33.87 1.91
CA THR A 510 18.44 -33.86 0.61
C THR A 510 19.95 -33.71 0.79
N THR A 511 20.71 -34.52 0.06
CA THR A 511 22.15 -34.35 -0.17
C THR A 511 22.44 -34.23 -1.66
N PHE A 512 23.68 -33.88 -2.01
CA PHE A 512 24.11 -33.64 -3.38
C PHE A 512 25.33 -34.48 -3.74
N ALA A 513 25.36 -35.00 -4.97
CA ALA A 513 26.54 -35.67 -5.52
C ALA A 513 26.59 -35.53 -7.05
N GLU A 514 27.79 -35.48 -7.61
CA GLU A 514 27.96 -35.54 -9.06
C GLU A 514 27.84 -36.98 -9.57
N ASP A 515 27.16 -37.15 -10.70
CA ASP A 515 27.17 -38.41 -11.45
C ASP A 515 28.43 -38.57 -12.30
N GLY A 516 28.58 -39.72 -12.97
CA GLY A 516 29.73 -40.02 -13.83
C GLY A 516 29.89 -39.10 -15.05
N GLU A 517 28.91 -38.24 -15.33
CA GLU A 517 28.95 -37.23 -16.39
C GLU A 517 29.20 -35.81 -15.85
N GLY A 518 29.47 -35.66 -14.53
CA GLY A 518 29.72 -34.37 -13.88
C GLY A 518 28.45 -33.55 -13.65
N ARG A 519 27.26 -34.16 -13.72
CA ARG A 519 25.98 -33.50 -13.41
C ARG A 519 25.70 -33.64 -11.93
N LEU A 520 25.37 -32.52 -11.28
CA LEU A 520 24.99 -32.52 -9.87
C LEU A 520 23.57 -33.05 -9.70
N ARG A 521 23.42 -34.08 -8.87
CA ARG A 521 22.15 -34.72 -8.54
C ARG A 521 21.83 -34.52 -7.06
N ARG A 522 20.53 -34.48 -6.78
CA ARG A 522 19.95 -34.51 -5.46
C ARG A 522 19.60 -35.93 -5.08
N HIS A 523 19.91 -36.27 -3.84
CA HIS A 523 19.55 -37.54 -3.23
C HIS A 523 18.68 -37.25 -2.01
N VAL A 524 17.39 -37.56 -2.12
CA VAL A 524 16.44 -37.43 -1.02
C VAL A 524 16.42 -38.73 -0.24
N ALA A 525 16.97 -38.73 0.96
CA ALA A 525 16.92 -39.89 1.84
C ALA A 525 15.49 -40.10 2.38
N PRO A 526 14.99 -41.34 2.57
CA PRO A 526 13.64 -41.59 3.09
C PRO A 526 13.45 -41.01 4.50
N SER A 527 14.51 -41.02 5.30
CA SER A 527 14.61 -40.37 6.60
C SER A 527 16.01 -39.77 6.74
N VAL A 528 16.21 -38.90 7.73
CA VAL A 528 17.53 -38.37 8.07
C VAL A 528 17.84 -38.65 9.53
N ASP A 529 19.08 -39.04 9.80
CA ASP A 529 19.58 -39.21 11.17
C ASP A 529 19.97 -37.83 11.72
N GLY A 530 19.03 -37.20 12.42
CA GLY A 530 19.19 -35.87 12.99
C GLY A 530 18.13 -35.60 14.03
N ALA A 531 18.54 -35.36 15.27
CA ALA A 531 17.65 -35.01 16.37
C ALA A 531 17.74 -33.52 16.69
N LEU A 532 16.67 -32.97 17.27
CA LEU A 532 16.71 -31.65 17.86
C LEU A 532 17.62 -31.68 19.10
N GLU A 533 18.69 -30.90 19.09
CA GLU A 533 19.64 -30.83 20.21
C GLU A 533 18.98 -30.14 21.40
N THR A 534 19.07 -30.73 22.60
CA THR A 534 18.59 -30.09 23.83
C THR A 534 19.74 -29.90 24.80
N SER A 535 19.83 -28.70 25.38
CA SER A 535 20.84 -28.40 26.40
C SER A 535 20.29 -27.43 27.44
N SER A 536 20.89 -27.46 28.63
CA SER A 536 20.63 -26.48 29.68
C SER A 536 21.94 -25.77 30.00
N LEU A 537 21.96 -24.44 29.87
CA LEU A 537 23.15 -23.61 30.01
C LEU A 537 22.95 -22.53 31.07
N ALA A 538 24.05 -22.04 31.64
CA ALA A 538 24.01 -21.17 32.83
C ALA A 538 23.25 -19.86 32.59
N ASP A 539 23.54 -19.18 31.48
CA ASP A 539 23.04 -17.85 31.17
C ASP A 539 22.96 -17.61 29.66
N ARG A 540 22.32 -16.51 29.25
CA ARG A 540 22.12 -16.15 27.84
C ARG A 540 23.43 -15.97 27.06
N ASN A 541 24.49 -15.43 27.65
CA ASN A 541 25.75 -15.22 26.93
C ASN A 541 26.44 -16.54 26.64
N THR A 542 26.47 -17.44 27.63
CA THR A 542 26.98 -18.81 27.48
C THR A 542 26.18 -19.58 26.43
N ALA A 543 24.85 -19.44 26.44
CA ALA A 543 23.98 -20.00 25.41
C ALA A 543 24.27 -19.47 24.01
N LEU A 544 24.39 -18.14 23.83
CA LEU A 544 24.70 -17.56 22.53
C LEU A 544 26.08 -17.96 22.00
N ALA A 545 27.08 -18.10 22.88
CA ALA A 545 28.40 -18.60 22.50
C ALA A 545 28.35 -20.07 22.02
N HIS A 546 27.65 -20.92 22.77
CA HIS A 546 27.40 -22.31 22.39
C HIS A 546 26.67 -22.42 21.04
N ILE A 547 25.56 -21.70 20.89
CA ILE A 547 24.75 -21.70 19.66
C ILE A 547 25.58 -21.24 18.45
N ARG A 548 26.34 -20.15 18.57
CA ARG A 548 27.19 -19.64 17.48
C ARG A 548 28.29 -20.63 17.10
N ALA A 549 28.87 -21.34 18.07
CA ALA A 549 29.86 -22.37 17.80
C ALA A 549 29.25 -23.56 17.03
N ARG A 550 28.00 -23.95 17.33
CA ARG A 550 27.26 -24.97 16.57
C ARG A 550 26.88 -24.48 15.17
N GLN A 551 26.35 -23.25 15.07
CA GLN A 551 25.93 -22.64 13.80
C GLN A 551 27.10 -22.37 12.84
N GLY A 552 28.30 -22.11 13.37
CA GLY A 552 29.48 -21.81 12.54
C GLY A 552 30.19 -23.03 11.95
N GLN A 553 29.75 -24.25 12.26
CA GLN A 553 30.33 -25.46 11.69
C GLN A 553 29.91 -25.64 10.23
N PRO A 554 30.84 -25.87 9.29
CA PRO A 554 30.49 -26.07 7.89
C PRO A 554 29.59 -27.29 7.71
N PHE A 555 28.86 -27.30 6.60
CA PHE A 555 28.20 -28.49 6.07
C PHE A 555 28.97 -28.95 4.83
N ALA A 556 29.00 -30.26 4.60
CA ALA A 556 29.43 -30.83 3.34
C ALA A 556 28.16 -31.22 2.59
N MET A 557 27.94 -30.69 1.38
CA MET A 557 26.69 -30.89 0.64
C MET A 557 26.38 -32.38 0.37
N ALA A 558 27.41 -33.23 0.33
CA ALA A 558 27.28 -34.68 0.17
C ALA A 558 26.83 -35.43 1.46
N SER A 559 26.78 -34.77 2.62
CA SER A 559 26.54 -35.40 3.92
C SER A 559 25.30 -34.83 4.61
N ALA A 560 24.29 -35.67 4.84
CA ALA A 560 23.09 -35.31 5.59
C ALA A 560 23.35 -35.32 7.12
N PRO A 561 22.53 -34.59 7.91
CA PRO A 561 21.62 -33.52 7.50
C PRO A 561 22.38 -32.23 7.12
N LEU A 562 21.86 -31.49 6.15
CA LEU A 562 22.34 -30.13 5.81
C LEU A 562 21.72 -29.05 6.72
N TRP A 563 21.30 -29.45 7.92
CA TRP A 563 20.78 -28.58 8.97
C TRP A 563 21.20 -29.10 10.35
N ARG A 564 21.17 -28.22 11.34
CA ARG A 564 21.29 -28.49 12.77
C ARG A 564 20.28 -27.61 13.50
N ALA A 565 19.62 -28.12 14.52
CA ALA A 565 18.64 -27.36 15.27
C ALA A 565 18.68 -27.76 16.74
N GLY A 566 18.29 -26.85 17.63
CA GLY A 566 18.22 -27.15 19.04
C GLY A 566 17.44 -26.16 19.88
N LEU A 567 17.19 -26.58 21.13
CA LEU A 567 16.55 -25.82 22.17
C LEU A 567 17.50 -25.73 23.37
N VAL A 568 17.77 -24.50 23.81
CA VAL A 568 18.59 -24.21 24.99
C VAL A 568 17.71 -23.63 26.09
N THR A 569 17.64 -24.29 27.24
CA THR A 569 17.05 -23.72 28.47
C THR A 569 18.12 -23.01 29.29
N LEU A 570 17.74 -21.95 30.00
CA LEU A 570 18.66 -21.15 30.80
C LEU A 570 18.44 -21.39 32.30
N ALA A 571 19.50 -21.76 33.02
CA ALA A 571 19.45 -22.05 34.45
C ALA A 571 19.18 -20.82 35.31
N ASP A 572 19.48 -19.62 34.80
CA ASP A 572 19.17 -18.32 35.43
C ASP A 572 17.67 -17.93 35.33
N GLY A 573 16.84 -18.76 34.71
CA GLY A 573 15.41 -18.51 34.51
C GLY A 573 15.10 -17.58 33.32
N GLY A 574 16.10 -17.25 32.50
CA GLY A 574 15.89 -16.51 31.25
C GLY A 574 15.07 -17.29 30.22
N ALA A 575 14.48 -16.57 29.26
CA ALA A 575 13.69 -17.17 28.20
C ALA A 575 14.49 -18.22 27.40
N PRO A 576 13.96 -19.44 27.18
CA PRO A 576 14.60 -20.47 26.36
C PRO A 576 14.89 -19.97 24.95
N LEU A 577 15.93 -20.51 24.33
CA LEU A 577 16.35 -20.14 22.98
C LEU A 577 16.20 -21.34 22.04
N PHE A 578 15.34 -21.22 21.04
CA PHE A 578 15.37 -22.08 19.86
C PHE A 578 16.43 -21.55 18.89
N TRP A 579 17.21 -22.46 18.31
CA TRP A 579 18.20 -22.12 17.29
C TRP A 579 18.22 -23.15 16.17
N MET A 580 18.64 -22.70 14.99
CA MET A 580 18.96 -23.58 13.88
C MET A 580 20.07 -23.01 13.00
N ALA A 581 20.72 -23.89 12.26
CA ALA A 581 21.65 -23.60 11.18
C ALA A 581 21.24 -24.48 10.00
N MET A 582 21.05 -23.92 8.81
CA MET A 582 20.79 -24.70 7.60
C MET A 582 21.67 -24.23 6.46
N HIS A 583 22.07 -25.16 5.59
CA HIS A 583 22.80 -24.81 4.39
C HIS A 583 21.85 -24.16 3.37
N HIS A 584 22.31 -23.09 2.70
CA HIS A 584 21.48 -22.30 1.78
C HIS A 584 21.02 -23.10 0.55
N SER A 585 21.67 -24.22 0.24
CA SER A 585 21.24 -25.13 -0.84
C SER A 585 19.92 -25.85 -0.54
N ILE A 586 19.46 -25.89 0.71
CA ILE A 586 18.20 -26.57 1.10
C ILE A 586 17.13 -25.59 1.63
N GLY A 587 17.36 -24.28 1.50
CA GLY A 587 16.34 -23.28 1.77
C GLY A 587 16.86 -21.85 1.83
N ASP A 588 15.93 -20.91 1.87
CA ASP A 588 16.17 -19.47 1.86
C ASP A 588 15.44 -18.74 3.00
N GLY A 589 15.40 -17.41 2.95
CA GLY A 589 14.68 -16.61 3.95
C GLY A 589 13.18 -16.91 4.04
N ARG A 590 12.52 -17.31 2.94
CA ARG A 590 11.12 -17.72 2.93
C ARG A 590 10.95 -19.11 3.51
N SER A 591 11.85 -20.05 3.19
CA SER A 591 11.88 -21.40 3.77
C SER A 591 11.99 -21.33 5.30
N VAL A 592 12.84 -20.46 5.83
CA VAL A 592 12.96 -20.22 7.28
C VAL A 592 11.64 -19.77 7.88
N GLY A 593 10.92 -18.84 7.23
CA GLY A 593 9.60 -18.39 7.67
C GLY A 593 8.61 -19.54 7.79
N ILE A 594 8.49 -20.35 6.72
CA ILE A 594 7.61 -21.53 6.67
C ILE A 594 7.96 -22.53 7.78
N LEU A 595 9.25 -22.85 7.96
CA LEU A 595 9.68 -23.79 8.99
C LEU A 595 9.33 -23.30 10.41
N LEU A 596 9.50 -22.00 10.69
CA LEU A 596 9.15 -21.43 11.99
C LEU A 596 7.64 -21.40 12.24
N GLU A 597 6.85 -21.05 11.22
CA GLU A 597 5.38 -21.05 11.28
C GLU A 597 4.84 -22.46 11.52
N GLU A 598 5.27 -23.44 10.73
CA GLU A 598 4.84 -24.84 10.88
C GLU A 598 5.35 -25.48 12.18
N LEU A 599 6.59 -25.17 12.61
CA LEU A 599 7.10 -25.60 13.92
C LEU A 599 6.22 -25.08 15.06
N THR A 600 5.82 -23.80 14.99
CA THR A 600 4.94 -23.17 15.99
C THR A 600 3.57 -23.86 16.02
N ALA A 601 2.98 -24.14 14.86
CA ALA A 601 1.70 -24.83 14.75
C ALA A 601 1.76 -26.26 15.32
N LEU A 602 2.80 -27.03 15.00
CA LEU A 602 3.01 -28.38 15.55
C LEU A 602 3.22 -28.36 17.07
N LEU A 603 3.97 -27.39 17.59
CA LEU A 603 4.14 -27.18 19.03
C LEU A 603 2.84 -26.73 19.72
N ALA A 604 1.91 -26.10 19.00
CA ALA A 604 0.57 -25.80 19.49
C ALA A 604 -0.38 -27.02 19.40
N GLY A 605 0.00 -28.07 18.65
CA GLY A 605 -0.82 -29.28 18.46
C GLY A 605 -1.81 -29.16 17.31
N GLU A 606 -1.56 -28.22 16.40
CA GLU A 606 -2.36 -28.00 15.20
C GLU A 606 -1.96 -28.96 14.08
N THR A 607 -2.91 -29.25 13.19
CA THR A 607 -2.68 -30.07 12.00
C THR A 607 -2.23 -29.18 10.84
N LEU A 608 -1.11 -29.52 10.21
CA LEU A 608 -0.61 -28.79 9.05
C LEU A 608 -1.47 -29.06 7.79
N PRO A 609 -1.61 -28.08 6.89
CA PRO A 609 -2.32 -28.27 5.62
C PRO A 609 -1.62 -29.32 4.72
N PRO A 610 -2.32 -29.84 3.68
CA PRO A 610 -1.76 -30.79 2.73
C PRO A 610 -0.39 -30.34 2.19
N ARG A 611 0.48 -31.32 1.94
CA ARG A 611 1.86 -31.08 1.52
C ARG A 611 1.89 -30.32 0.18
N PRO A 612 2.71 -29.26 0.05
CA PRO A 612 2.91 -28.59 -1.24
C PRO A 612 3.63 -29.50 -2.25
N ALA A 613 3.68 -29.07 -3.51
CA ALA A 613 4.38 -29.76 -4.59
C ALA A 613 5.85 -30.10 -4.22
N ARG A 614 6.36 -31.21 -4.76
CA ARG A 614 7.72 -31.69 -4.50
C ARG A 614 8.76 -30.79 -5.16
N TYR A 615 9.92 -30.62 -4.52
CA TYR A 615 11.04 -29.87 -5.05
C TYR A 615 11.61 -30.51 -6.34
N ALA A 616 11.45 -31.83 -6.48
CA ALA A 616 11.67 -32.57 -7.73
C ALA A 616 10.91 -31.98 -8.94
N ALA A 617 9.67 -31.54 -8.75
CA ALA A 617 8.87 -30.91 -9.80
C ALA A 617 9.37 -29.50 -10.14
N MET A 618 9.89 -28.76 -9.13
CA MET A 618 10.52 -27.46 -9.36
C MET A 618 11.77 -27.57 -10.24
N ALA A 619 12.65 -28.55 -9.98
CA ALA A 619 13.82 -28.74 -10.84
C ALA A 619 13.48 -29.17 -12.26
N ALA A 620 12.47 -30.03 -12.44
CA ALA A 620 12.00 -30.37 -13.79
C ALA A 620 11.45 -29.15 -14.54
N ARG A 621 10.78 -28.23 -13.82
CA ARG A 621 10.35 -26.94 -14.39
C ARG A 621 11.53 -26.06 -14.77
N GLU A 622 12.55 -25.93 -13.92
CA GLU A 622 13.76 -25.17 -14.24
C GLU A 622 14.47 -25.77 -15.46
N ARG A 623 14.58 -27.10 -15.52
CA ARG A 623 15.19 -27.78 -16.66
C ARG A 623 14.49 -27.45 -17.98
N ARG A 624 13.15 -27.49 -17.98
CA ARG A 624 12.35 -27.10 -19.16
C ARG A 624 12.55 -25.64 -19.55
N TYR A 625 12.72 -24.76 -18.58
CA TYR A 625 13.04 -23.35 -18.84
C TYR A 625 14.42 -23.22 -19.49
N LEU A 626 15.45 -23.85 -18.91
CA LEU A 626 16.83 -23.81 -19.42
C LEU A 626 16.97 -24.42 -20.83
N ASP A 627 16.25 -25.50 -21.12
CA ASP A 627 16.21 -26.11 -22.46
C ASP A 627 15.24 -25.38 -23.42
N GLY A 628 14.52 -24.37 -22.93
CA GLY A 628 13.44 -23.68 -23.63
C GLY A 628 13.86 -22.37 -24.32
N PRO A 629 13.04 -21.87 -25.27
CA PRO A 629 13.33 -20.63 -26.00
C PRO A 629 13.29 -19.39 -25.10
N ASP A 630 12.58 -19.44 -23.97
CA ASP A 630 12.49 -18.32 -23.02
C ASP A 630 13.84 -18.03 -22.37
N CYS A 631 14.60 -19.07 -21.98
CA CYS A 631 15.95 -18.90 -21.44
C CYS A 631 16.88 -18.24 -22.47
N ALA A 632 16.79 -18.63 -23.75
CA ALA A 632 17.59 -18.00 -24.80
C ALA A 632 17.24 -16.52 -25.01
N ALA A 633 15.96 -16.15 -24.87
CA ALA A 633 15.52 -14.76 -24.95
C ALA A 633 16.02 -13.93 -23.74
N ASP A 634 15.92 -14.48 -22.52
CA ASP A 634 16.41 -13.85 -21.30
C ASP A 634 17.94 -13.69 -21.34
N GLU A 635 18.66 -14.71 -21.81
CA GLU A 635 20.11 -14.67 -22.01
C GLU A 635 20.52 -13.56 -22.98
N ALA A 636 19.82 -13.43 -24.11
CA ALA A 636 20.05 -12.35 -25.06
C ALA A 636 19.82 -10.97 -24.41
N HIS A 637 18.72 -10.82 -23.67
CA HIS A 637 18.42 -9.58 -22.94
C HIS A 637 19.53 -9.21 -21.95
N TRP A 638 19.96 -10.14 -21.10
CA TRP A 638 21.01 -9.89 -20.12
C TRP A 638 22.36 -9.60 -20.76
N ARG A 639 22.70 -10.28 -21.85
CA ARG A 639 23.91 -10.00 -22.63
C ARG A 639 23.91 -8.58 -23.18
N ASP A 640 22.81 -8.17 -23.80
CA ASP A 640 22.67 -6.83 -24.37
C ASP A 640 22.75 -5.77 -23.27
N LEU A 641 22.02 -5.95 -22.17
CA LEU A 641 22.05 -5.04 -21.02
C LEU A 641 23.45 -4.90 -20.43
N LEU A 642 24.12 -6.01 -20.16
CA LEU A 642 25.46 -6.00 -19.53
C LEU A 642 26.52 -5.44 -20.48
N SER A 643 26.40 -5.67 -21.79
CA SER A 643 27.33 -5.11 -22.79
C SER A 643 27.16 -3.60 -22.98
N ALA A 644 25.99 -3.06 -22.69
CA ALA A 644 25.69 -1.63 -22.77
C ALA A 644 26.16 -0.85 -21.54
N LEU A 645 26.54 -1.51 -20.44
CA LEU A 645 27.04 -0.84 -19.25
C LEU A 645 28.44 -0.27 -19.52
N PRO A 646 28.74 0.94 -18.98
CA PRO A 646 30.07 1.51 -19.11
C PRO A 646 31.08 0.67 -18.31
N ALA A 647 32.34 0.64 -18.75
CA ALA A 647 33.37 -0.22 -18.15
C ALA A 647 33.59 0.06 -16.65
N ASP A 648 33.40 1.31 -16.22
CA ASP A 648 33.53 1.74 -14.82
C ASP A 648 32.40 1.22 -13.91
N ALA A 649 31.31 0.68 -14.47
CA ALA A 649 30.27 0.01 -13.69
C ALA A 649 30.78 -1.26 -12.96
N PHE A 650 31.92 -1.79 -13.40
CA PHE A 650 32.57 -2.98 -12.83
C PHE A 650 33.81 -2.65 -11.99
N ASP A 651 34.14 -1.36 -11.82
CA ASP A 651 35.25 -0.95 -10.97
C ASP A 651 34.91 -1.20 -9.49
N ASP A 652 35.93 -1.61 -8.72
CA ASP A 652 35.80 -1.71 -7.26
C ASP A 652 35.37 -0.35 -6.68
N TRP A 653 34.51 -0.38 -5.67
CA TRP A 653 34.22 0.81 -4.87
C TRP A 653 35.49 1.32 -4.19
N PRO A 654 35.54 2.56 -3.67
CA PRO A 654 36.70 3.06 -2.94
C PRO A 654 36.97 2.20 -1.69
N LEU A 655 37.88 1.23 -1.82
CA LEU A 655 38.31 0.35 -0.73
C LEU A 655 39.41 1.02 0.09
N ASP A 656 39.42 0.80 1.41
CA ASP A 656 40.50 1.26 2.28
C ASP A 656 41.85 0.60 1.92
N THR A 657 41.80 -0.63 1.40
CA THR A 657 42.95 -1.39 0.91
C THR A 657 42.60 -2.11 -0.39
N PRO A 658 43.53 -2.20 -1.36
CA PRO A 658 43.31 -2.99 -2.58
C PRO A 658 42.97 -4.44 -2.27
N ARG A 659 42.09 -5.05 -3.07
CA ARG A 659 41.77 -6.47 -2.96
C ARG A 659 43.00 -7.30 -3.32
N ALA A 660 43.48 -8.10 -2.38
CA ALA A 660 44.57 -9.04 -2.62
C ALA A 660 44.00 -10.44 -2.85
N ALA A 661 44.47 -11.11 -3.92
CA ALA A 661 44.16 -12.52 -4.13
C ALA A 661 44.71 -13.35 -2.96
N GLY A 662 43.87 -14.19 -2.34
CA GLY A 662 44.25 -15.05 -1.22
C GLY A 662 44.22 -14.39 0.17
N ALA A 663 43.74 -13.15 0.30
CA ALA A 663 43.47 -12.57 1.62
C ALA A 663 42.40 -13.38 2.37
N ALA A 664 42.61 -13.61 3.68
CA ALA A 664 41.63 -14.30 4.50
C ALA A 664 40.31 -13.50 4.52
N PRO A 665 39.16 -14.11 4.18
CA PRO A 665 37.89 -13.42 4.22
C PRO A 665 37.56 -13.01 5.66
N GLY A 666 37.26 -11.73 5.84
CA GLY A 666 36.75 -11.18 7.08
C GLY A 666 35.53 -10.33 6.78
N SER A 667 34.51 -10.38 7.64
CA SER A 667 33.35 -9.50 7.55
C SER A 667 33.31 -8.58 8.77
N HIS A 668 33.01 -7.32 8.53
CA HIS A 668 32.65 -6.37 9.58
C HIS A 668 31.21 -5.93 9.34
N ARG A 669 30.37 -6.04 10.37
CA ARG A 669 28.98 -5.61 10.30
C ARG A 669 28.84 -4.25 10.97
N PHE A 670 28.54 -3.23 10.17
CA PHE A 670 28.04 -1.96 10.68
C PHE A 670 26.51 -1.98 10.65
N GLU A 671 25.86 -1.81 11.80
CA GLU A 671 24.40 -1.71 11.89
C GLU A 671 24.00 -0.26 12.13
N LEU A 672 23.21 0.30 11.21
CA LEU A 672 22.54 1.58 11.39
C LEU A 672 21.05 1.32 11.59
N ARG A 673 20.51 1.74 12.72
CA ARG A 673 19.06 1.71 12.96
C ARG A 673 18.46 3.05 12.54
N LEU A 674 17.60 3.03 11.54
CA LEU A 674 16.82 4.20 11.15
C LEU A 674 15.75 4.46 12.21
N ASP A 675 15.61 5.71 12.62
CA ASP A 675 14.49 6.09 13.50
C ASP A 675 13.15 5.95 12.74
N PRO A 676 12.02 5.81 13.45
CA PRO A 676 10.72 5.61 12.82
C PRO A 676 10.32 6.72 11.84
N ALA A 677 10.77 7.96 12.06
CA ALA A 677 10.46 9.09 11.18
C ALA A 677 11.27 9.01 9.89
N ALA A 678 12.56 8.65 9.95
CA ALA A 678 13.40 8.41 8.79
C ALA A 678 12.92 7.20 7.98
N ALA A 679 12.55 6.10 8.65
CA ALA A 679 11.98 4.93 7.99
C ALA A 679 10.61 5.25 7.33
N GLY A 680 9.76 6.02 8.01
CA GLY A 680 8.49 6.51 7.47
C GLY A 680 8.70 7.45 6.28
N GLY A 681 9.67 8.36 6.37
CA GLY A 681 10.07 9.25 5.29
C GLY A 681 10.54 8.48 4.06
N LEU A 682 11.40 7.47 4.21
CA LEU A 682 11.84 6.62 3.10
C LEU A 682 10.69 5.84 2.46
N LYS A 683 9.74 5.33 3.26
CA LYS A 683 8.52 4.70 2.72
C LYS A 683 7.63 5.68 1.94
N ALA A 684 7.68 6.96 2.30
CA ALA A 684 6.95 8.03 1.61
C ALA A 684 7.70 8.57 0.37
N VAL A 685 9.01 8.35 0.24
CA VAL A 685 9.76 8.68 -0.98
C VAL A 685 9.40 7.66 -2.07
N ARG A 686 8.59 8.10 -3.03
CA ARG A 686 8.34 7.35 -4.28
C ARG A 686 9.65 7.35 -5.09
N PRO A 687 10.11 6.21 -5.63
CA PRO A 687 11.32 6.20 -6.47
C PRO A 687 11.11 7.10 -7.69
N PRO A 688 12.13 7.86 -8.14
CA PRO A 688 12.07 8.54 -9.42
C PRO A 688 11.93 7.52 -10.56
N ALA A 689 11.18 7.88 -11.59
CA ALA A 689 10.94 7.03 -12.76
C ALA A 689 12.26 6.51 -13.36
N ARG A 690 12.30 5.22 -13.73
CA ARG A 690 13.39 4.64 -14.53
C ARG A 690 13.47 5.42 -15.85
N GLY A 691 14.55 6.18 -16.04
CA GLY A 691 14.82 6.91 -17.29
C GLY A 691 15.38 8.32 -17.16
N GLN A 692 15.42 8.92 -15.96
CA GLN A 692 16.17 10.17 -15.77
C GLN A 692 17.63 9.89 -15.39
N PRO A 693 18.63 10.50 -16.07
CA PRO A 693 20.00 10.42 -15.61
C PRO A 693 20.07 11.03 -14.22
N ALA A 694 20.70 10.32 -13.28
CA ALA A 694 20.95 10.84 -11.94
C ALA A 694 21.64 12.20 -12.08
N ARG A 695 20.94 13.27 -11.68
CA ARG A 695 21.58 14.58 -11.56
C ARG A 695 22.72 14.40 -10.57
N ARG A 696 23.97 14.47 -11.05
CA ARG A 696 25.15 14.62 -10.19
C ARG A 696 24.82 15.70 -9.17
N ALA A 697 24.71 15.32 -7.91
CA ALA A 697 24.72 16.28 -6.82
C ALA A 697 25.99 17.12 -7.01
N ALA A 698 25.81 18.44 -7.09
CA ALA A 698 26.92 19.36 -7.23
C ALA A 698 27.93 19.11 -6.10
N ASP A 699 29.19 18.98 -6.52
CA ASP A 699 30.38 18.82 -5.70
C ASP A 699 30.34 19.65 -4.40
N PRO A 700 30.45 19.04 -3.20
CA PRO A 700 30.49 19.77 -1.94
C PRO A 700 31.90 20.34 -1.68
N ALA A 701 32.46 21.07 -2.65
CA ALA A 701 33.71 21.81 -2.48
C ALA A 701 33.52 23.15 -1.72
N GLY A 702 32.27 23.56 -1.43
CA GLY A 702 31.97 24.85 -0.78
C GLY A 702 31.85 24.85 0.75
N ALA A 703 31.80 23.69 1.42
CA ALA A 703 31.45 23.61 2.85
C ALA A 703 32.64 23.34 3.80
N ARG A 704 33.89 23.34 3.30
CA ARG A 704 35.10 23.16 4.14
C ARG A 704 35.71 24.46 4.69
N GLY A 705 35.07 25.62 4.47
CA GLY A 705 35.61 26.92 4.89
C GLY A 705 35.15 27.47 6.27
N ALA A 706 34.08 26.93 6.87
CA ALA A 706 33.44 27.59 8.02
C ALA A 706 33.69 26.95 9.39
N ALA A 707 34.24 25.73 9.46
CA ALA A 707 34.46 25.03 10.73
C ALA A 707 35.87 25.20 11.33
N ALA A 708 36.86 25.67 10.55
CA ALA A 708 38.25 25.78 11.00
C ALA A 708 38.60 27.11 11.71
N HIS A 709 37.69 28.10 11.75
CA HIS A 709 38.01 29.43 12.25
C HIS A 709 37.62 29.72 13.72
N ARG A 710 37.01 28.76 14.44
CA ARG A 710 36.54 28.95 15.83
C ARG A 710 37.37 28.30 16.94
N ALA A 711 38.53 27.69 16.63
CA ALA A 711 39.36 27.02 17.62
C ALA A 711 40.72 27.71 17.93
N ARG A 712 40.98 28.90 17.41
CA ARG A 712 42.22 29.65 17.71
C ARG A 712 41.95 31.13 17.94
N ARG A 713 41.69 31.50 19.22
CA ARG A 713 42.04 32.79 19.85
C ARG A 713 41.23 32.97 21.16
N ARG A 714 41.71 32.38 22.25
CA ARG A 714 41.47 32.89 23.61
C ARG A 714 42.71 32.67 24.47
N HIS A 715 43.73 33.50 24.26
CA HIS A 715 44.76 33.76 25.26
C HIS A 715 45.09 35.27 25.29
N HIS A 716 44.83 35.85 26.48
CA HIS A 716 45.43 37.03 27.11
C HIS A 716 45.28 38.43 26.47
N ARG A 717 44.53 39.34 27.14
CA ARG A 717 44.95 40.40 28.12
C ARG A 717 44.89 41.76 27.37
N HIS A 718 44.40 42.89 27.90
CA HIS A 718 44.58 43.47 29.22
C HIS A 718 43.55 44.60 29.49
N HIS A 719 43.25 44.78 30.78
CA HIS A 719 42.64 45.94 31.44
C HIS A 719 43.33 47.30 31.23
N ARG A 720 42.57 48.40 31.45
CA ARG A 720 42.76 49.50 32.46
C ARG A 720 42.01 50.78 31.98
N ARG A 721 41.35 51.67 32.75
CA ARG A 721 41.50 52.29 34.10
C ARG A 721 40.11 52.86 34.57
N HIS A 722 39.61 52.65 35.82
CA HIS A 722 39.70 53.46 37.09
C HIS A 722 38.91 54.80 37.15
N PRO A 723 38.61 55.40 38.34
CA PRO A 723 38.66 54.97 39.77
C PRO A 723 37.31 55.24 40.55
N VAL A 724 37.05 54.89 41.82
CA VAL A 724 37.45 55.50 43.13
C VAL A 724 36.75 54.67 44.27
N LYS A 725 37.47 53.92 45.14
CA LYS A 725 37.70 54.04 46.63
C LYS A 725 36.54 53.70 47.64
N PRO A 726 36.86 53.29 48.90
CA PRO A 726 36.20 52.19 49.64
C PRO A 726 35.60 52.59 51.03
N PRO A 727 35.19 51.61 51.89
CA PRO A 727 35.98 51.33 53.11
C PRO A 727 36.10 49.83 53.52
N ARG A 728 36.93 49.59 54.56
CA ARG A 728 37.39 48.32 55.18
C ARG A 728 36.42 47.74 56.23
N MET A 729 36.54 46.43 56.54
CA MET A 729 36.65 45.72 57.86
C MET A 729 36.42 44.20 57.64
N ARG A 730 37.41 43.30 57.77
CA ARG A 730 37.87 42.47 58.93
C ARG A 730 36.89 41.39 59.47
N GLY A 731 37.40 40.14 59.54
CA GLY A 731 36.98 39.02 60.40
C GLY A 731 37.10 37.65 59.67
N SER A 732 38.18 36.86 59.83
CA SER A 732 38.36 35.72 60.79
C SER A 732 37.32 34.59 60.62
N SER A 733 37.57 33.27 60.58
CA SER A 733 38.73 32.39 60.81
C SER A 733 38.25 30.91 60.74
N VAL A 734 39.14 29.94 60.47
CA VAL A 734 39.15 28.51 60.94
C VAL A 734 38.16 27.53 60.23
N THR A 735 38.63 26.65 59.31
CA THR A 735 39.01 25.20 59.44
C THR A 735 37.93 24.30 60.05
N ALA A 736 37.61 23.10 59.56
CA ALA A 736 38.36 22.10 58.79
C ALA A 736 37.48 21.39 57.75
#